data_AF-A0A7C4P5B2-F1
#
_entry.id   AF-A0A7C4P5B2-F1
#
_cell.length_a   1.000
_cell.length_b   1.000
_cell.length_c   1.000
_cell.angle_alpha   90.00
_cell.angle_beta   90.00
_cell.angle_gamma   90.00
#
_symmetry.space_group_name_H-M   'P 1'
#
loop_
_entity.id
_entity.type
_entity.pdbx_description
1 polymer ?
#
loop_
_entity_poly.entity_id
_entity_poly.type
_entity_poly.pdbx_seq_one_letter_code
_entity_poly.pdbx_strand_id
1 'polypeptide(L)'
;MISKKHFWTVFALLLWVGMLLYPLRVFALSEELHISQTSQQELAPATCSNLDVVFIIDQSETMNGQDFANDPYNQRVNAVKNMIDYMIDLAWDRCPGSFHRVAVISFGRKGKMSVDLPLTDIHVSNADDALFLRDSLKKKIRAYNWGWAYARDAFVEASKMLDNAPVAPDPRKRAVIFITDGYPTLTQDEYRKHDYEKGLKDLNLLVDREFPFADSLRERERCLDQLRGTYPPSGIPAEKVTTCLEQHPVSAQEYASSTYVFTLLIRDLGGTQSLYYNGLLEEISSGRGKRYSISQNGQDIPSTLRQIISQLSGVQATPFNCGTFAVNPYLERIVINAYKVSPEVKVTLSYRDASGIEHKIQNGKIDGEFDPNIEYYGEGANERYSIAYPYPGLWSIASTASRCEDIDVYYDEISITPKQYPPFDHLLAFDNPPYYNPDAPQYVMYQLIDKSKGLVIAPSEKSVFAIDAVVKVTEPSGETSIYSLEWRPLEQKFVSTEPIRVPLSGKYRLQVIGKSHRHDGPPHVESANEAEVFDQEYVIFDVDSEFTGVSGTEMRIEAINPAQNSRIGPIHETILKGWKLKALPLKVQVNLVDQDGKLLNPDEVFPDPNDALVAYIKAETPASPSSTEEMVFSPKVILRASAQKPGEFIGDIPSEMEGQQTLIVEVKEDAYQQALSRKYWTYQRVTEIPFVRADCLFCREETYYALLAMTVIAIVGVVVYNISIRTNKVAGTLVFVDGPTRIAEFGLYNGKNFRVIKGRELSFYPQLDLKWARVQNATKRRNHKMQADETFGWETDVTPAVRVDCVSRSGRKFSIDLYESTPTIYSEETMAQMVYEPLSK
;
A
#
# COMPACT_ATOMS: atom_id res chain seq x y z
N MET A 1 -76.94 -8.07 26.49
CA MET A 1 -76.07 -7.47 27.52
C MET A 1 -74.77 -7.00 26.85
N ILE A 2 -74.61 -5.67 26.76
CA ILE A 2 -73.41 -4.81 26.93
C ILE A 2 -72.02 -5.44 26.66
N SER A 3 -71.00 -4.82 26.06
CA SER A 3 -70.75 -3.67 25.17
C SER A 3 -69.21 -3.55 25.04
N LYS A 4 -68.78 -2.63 24.15
CA LYS A 4 -67.56 -1.79 24.22
C LYS A 4 -66.27 -2.28 23.56
N LYS A 5 -65.96 -1.51 22.52
CA LYS A 5 -64.64 -1.16 21.97
C LYS A 5 -63.72 -0.51 23.02
N HIS A 6 -62.42 -0.72 22.78
CA HIS A 6 -61.22 0.10 23.07
C HIS A 6 -61.24 1.09 24.24
N PHE A 7 -60.23 1.01 25.13
CA PHE A 7 -59.30 2.13 25.33
C PHE A 7 -58.06 1.69 26.12
N TRP A 8 -56.96 2.40 25.88
CA TRP A 8 -55.57 2.10 26.16
C TRP A 8 -55.12 2.47 27.59
N THR A 9 -54.13 1.70 28.08
CA THR A 9 -52.88 2.11 28.77
C THR A 9 -52.79 2.74 30.18
N VAL A 10 -51.64 2.36 30.76
CA VAL A 10 -50.79 2.98 31.79
C VAL A 10 -51.20 2.72 33.24
N PHE A 11 -50.48 1.78 33.88
CA PHE A 11 -49.70 1.97 35.12
C PHE A 11 -49.16 0.57 35.49
N ALA A 12 -47.88 0.25 35.26
CA ALA A 12 -46.70 0.73 36.01
C ALA A 12 -46.61 0.13 37.43
N LEU A 13 -45.35 -0.07 37.84
CA LEU A 13 -44.84 -0.46 39.16
C LEU A 13 -45.05 -1.95 39.50
N LEU A 14 -44.12 -2.69 40.09
CA LEU A 14 -42.80 -2.51 40.72
C LEU A 14 -42.34 -3.95 41.04
N LEU A 15 -41.07 -4.32 41.17
CA LEU A 15 -40.19 -4.12 42.34
C LEU A 15 -38.94 -4.99 42.03
N TRP A 16 -37.72 -4.44 42.00
CA TRP A 16 -36.73 -4.39 43.11
C TRP A 16 -35.64 -5.49 43.02
N VAL A 17 -34.36 -5.15 42.84
CA VAL A 17 -33.27 -4.85 43.84
C VAL A 17 -32.34 -6.07 43.99
N GLY A 18 -31.00 -5.99 44.01
CA GLY A 18 -30.06 -4.87 43.91
C GLY A 18 -28.63 -5.31 44.31
N MET A 19 -27.68 -4.36 44.23
CA MET A 19 -26.41 -4.24 45.01
C MET A 19 -25.33 -5.36 44.85
N LEU A 20 -23.99 -5.18 44.93
CA LEU A 20 -23.08 -4.07 45.28
C LEU A 20 -21.61 -4.53 45.03
N LEU A 21 -20.69 -3.55 44.95
CA LEU A 21 -19.25 -3.52 45.36
C LEU A 21 -18.09 -3.80 44.35
N TYR A 22 -17.26 -2.76 44.21
CA TYR A 22 -15.83 -2.62 43.80
C TYR A 22 -14.85 -3.34 44.80
N PRO A 23 -13.48 -3.42 44.65
CA PRO A 23 -12.57 -2.48 43.96
C PRO A 23 -11.22 -3.01 43.35
N LEU A 24 -10.38 -2.05 42.91
CA LEU A 24 -8.89 -1.98 42.92
C LEU A 24 -8.04 -2.26 41.65
N ARG A 25 -7.12 -1.30 41.45
CA ARG A 25 -6.07 -1.13 40.43
C ARG A 25 -4.84 -2.03 40.69
N VAL A 26 -4.09 -2.41 39.64
CA VAL A 26 -2.60 -2.51 39.65
C VAL A 26 -2.03 -2.25 38.24
N PHE A 27 -0.86 -1.61 38.21
CA PHE A 27 0.03 -1.24 37.09
C PHE A 27 0.77 -2.40 36.41
N ALA A 28 1.15 -2.22 35.14
CA ALA A 28 2.41 -2.64 34.46
C ALA A 28 2.30 -2.15 32.98
N LEU A 29 3.14 -1.35 32.32
CA LEU A 29 4.60 -1.09 32.28
C LEU A 29 5.44 -2.30 31.82
N SER A 30 5.82 -2.29 30.53
CA SER A 30 7.02 -2.87 29.89
C SER A 30 6.76 -2.88 28.36
N GLU A 31 7.68 -2.72 27.42
CA GLU A 31 9.11 -2.41 27.41
C GLU A 31 9.41 -2.06 25.93
N GLU A 32 10.27 -1.07 25.71
CA GLU A 32 10.85 -0.80 24.40
C GLU A 32 11.76 -1.97 24.00
N LEU A 33 11.52 -2.53 22.81
CA LEU A 33 12.39 -3.55 22.24
C LEU A 33 13.59 -2.85 21.58
N HIS A 34 14.73 -2.86 22.28
CA HIS A 34 16.03 -2.57 21.70
C HIS A 34 16.39 -3.64 20.67
N ILE A 35 16.44 -3.25 19.40
CA ILE A 35 16.97 -4.05 18.30
C ILE A 35 18.50 -4.09 18.43
N SER A 36 19.00 -5.26 18.82
CA SER A 36 20.44 -5.55 18.87
C SER A 36 20.95 -5.79 17.45
N GLN A 37 21.79 -4.88 16.96
CA GLN A 37 22.52 -5.02 15.71
C GLN A 37 23.50 -6.18 15.84
N THR A 38 23.23 -7.26 15.10
CA THR A 38 24.16 -8.38 14.98
C THR A 38 24.96 -8.21 13.70
N SER A 39 26.26 -8.04 13.93
CA SER A 39 27.40 -8.17 13.01
C SER A 39 27.14 -8.85 11.67
N GLN A 40 27.34 -8.10 10.59
CA GLN A 40 27.97 -8.63 9.38
C GLN A 40 29.24 -7.80 9.15
N GLN A 41 30.35 -8.44 9.51
CA GLN A 41 31.69 -7.93 9.40
C GLN A 41 32.18 -8.28 7.98
N GLU A 42 31.93 -7.37 7.06
CA GLU A 42 32.43 -7.45 5.68
C GLU A 42 33.53 -6.39 5.53
N LEU A 43 34.74 -6.89 5.20
CA LEU A 43 36.02 -6.19 5.03
C LEU A 43 36.24 -4.93 5.89
N ALA A 44 37.06 -5.06 6.94
CA ALA A 44 37.52 -3.93 7.76
C ALA A 44 37.98 -2.76 6.85
N PRO A 45 37.23 -1.63 6.81
CA PRO A 45 37.72 -0.44 6.14
C PRO A 45 39.02 -0.03 6.81
N ALA A 46 39.98 0.51 6.05
CA ALA A 46 41.18 1.11 6.62
C ALA A 46 40.76 1.98 7.81
N THR A 47 41.17 1.60 9.03
CA THR A 47 40.65 2.19 10.26
C THR A 47 40.93 3.69 10.26
N CYS A 48 39.90 4.49 10.07
CA CYS A 48 40.01 5.93 10.12
C CYS A 48 40.59 6.37 11.46
N SER A 49 41.61 7.22 11.43
CA SER A 49 42.20 7.79 12.63
C SER A 49 41.52 9.09 13.01
N ASN A 50 41.08 9.21 14.27
CA ASN A 50 40.67 10.48 14.86
C ASN A 50 41.86 11.45 14.90
N LEU A 51 41.61 12.73 14.67
CA LEU A 51 42.68 13.74 14.47
C LEU A 51 42.47 14.94 15.38
N ASP A 52 43.53 15.41 16.01
CA ASP A 52 43.61 16.72 16.66
C ASP A 52 44.66 17.55 15.91
N VAL A 53 44.22 18.50 15.09
CA VAL A 53 45.10 19.25 14.19
C VAL A 53 45.17 20.72 14.61
N VAL A 54 46.37 21.23 14.83
CA VAL A 54 46.65 22.65 15.08
C VAL A 54 47.38 23.22 13.88
N PHE A 55 46.74 24.14 13.15
CA PHE A 55 47.40 24.93 12.12
C PHE A 55 48.06 26.16 12.75
N ILE A 56 49.36 26.33 12.56
CA ILE A 56 50.10 27.53 12.95
C ILE A 56 50.41 28.31 11.67
N ILE A 57 49.79 29.48 11.52
CA ILE A 57 49.80 30.26 10.28
C ILE A 57 50.62 31.54 10.47
N ASP A 58 51.63 31.71 9.64
CA ASP A 58 52.41 32.94 9.56
C ASP A 58 51.59 34.07 8.94
N GLN A 59 51.50 35.20 9.64
CA GLN A 59 50.84 36.43 9.23
C GLN A 59 51.85 37.58 9.09
N SER A 60 53.11 37.26 8.83
CA SER A 60 54.15 38.24 8.60
C SER A 60 53.86 39.13 7.39
N GLU A 61 54.52 40.27 7.32
CA GLU A 61 54.34 41.25 6.24
C GLU A 61 54.77 40.70 4.88
N THR A 62 55.68 39.71 4.85
CA THR A 62 56.13 39.06 3.63
C THR A 62 55.10 38.07 3.07
N MET A 63 54.11 37.66 3.86
CA MET A 63 53.01 36.80 3.42
C MET A 63 51.97 37.55 2.58
N ASN A 64 51.81 38.87 2.77
CA ASN A 64 50.74 39.67 2.15
C ASN A 64 51.27 40.90 1.38
N GLY A 65 50.72 41.16 0.18
CA GLY A 65 51.10 42.34 -0.64
C GLY A 65 50.84 42.14 -2.15
N GLN A 66 50.81 43.23 -2.95
CA GLN A 66 50.52 43.15 -4.40
C GLN A 66 51.77 42.85 -5.25
N ASP A 67 52.94 43.32 -4.82
CA ASP A 67 54.22 43.06 -5.50
C ASP A 67 55.14 42.36 -4.49
N PHE A 68 55.59 41.13 -4.79
CA PHE A 68 56.54 40.32 -3.98
C PHE A 68 56.00 39.59 -2.72
N ALA A 69 54.69 39.47 -2.53
CA ALA A 69 54.16 38.62 -1.45
C ALA A 69 54.49 37.14 -1.68
N ASN A 70 54.90 36.46 -0.61
CA ASN A 70 55.11 35.01 -0.64
C ASN A 70 53.77 34.26 -0.69
N ASP A 71 52.65 34.84 -0.29
CA ASP A 71 51.32 34.23 -0.44
C ASP A 71 50.29 35.24 -0.99
N PRO A 72 50.38 35.61 -2.29
CA PRO A 72 49.59 36.71 -2.86
C PRO A 72 48.09 36.44 -2.87
N TYR A 73 47.67 35.18 -2.76
CA TYR A 73 46.27 34.76 -2.80
C TYR A 73 45.72 34.34 -1.42
N ASN A 74 46.47 34.57 -0.34
CA ASN A 74 46.13 34.15 1.02
C ASN A 74 45.86 32.64 1.16
N GLN A 75 46.52 31.81 0.36
CA GLN A 75 46.37 30.36 0.37
C GLN A 75 46.74 29.73 1.70
N ARG A 76 47.64 30.32 2.49
CA ARG A 76 47.91 29.84 3.86
C ARG A 76 46.64 29.82 4.74
N VAL A 77 45.66 30.70 4.45
CA VAL A 77 44.37 30.77 5.14
C VAL A 77 43.30 29.99 4.38
N ASN A 78 43.18 30.20 3.07
CA ASN A 78 42.14 29.57 2.26
C ASN A 78 42.32 28.05 2.17
N ALA A 79 43.55 27.56 2.15
CA ALA A 79 43.84 26.13 2.18
C ALA A 79 43.46 25.51 3.53
N VAL A 80 43.72 26.18 4.65
CA VAL A 80 43.31 25.71 5.99
C VAL A 80 41.80 25.63 6.11
N LYS A 81 41.07 26.61 5.57
CA LYS A 81 39.60 26.55 5.49
C LYS A 81 39.12 25.37 4.65
N ASN A 82 39.75 25.09 3.51
CA ASN A 82 39.45 23.90 2.71
C ASN A 82 39.77 22.59 3.46
N MET A 83 40.82 22.57 4.28
CA MET A 83 41.12 21.40 5.13
C MET A 83 40.08 21.17 6.22
N ILE A 84 39.46 22.23 6.75
CA ILE A 84 38.32 22.10 7.65
C ILE A 84 37.14 21.45 6.92
N ASP A 85 36.85 21.89 5.69
CA ASP A 85 35.81 21.24 4.87
C ASP A 85 36.14 19.75 4.65
N TYR A 86 37.40 19.42 4.34
CA TYR A 86 37.84 18.04 4.17
C TYR A 86 37.73 17.22 5.46
N MET A 87 38.11 17.76 6.62
CA MET A 87 37.96 17.07 7.91
C MET A 87 36.49 16.85 8.29
N ILE A 88 35.59 17.77 7.91
CA ILE A 88 34.14 17.60 8.05
C ILE A 88 33.65 16.49 7.11
N ASP A 89 34.10 16.46 5.85
CA ASP A 89 33.78 15.41 4.88
C ASP A 89 34.28 14.04 5.35
N LEU A 90 35.45 13.97 5.98
CA LEU A 90 35.97 12.76 6.61
C LEU A 90 35.04 12.27 7.73
N ALA A 91 34.67 13.13 8.68
CA ALA A 91 33.79 12.75 9.79
C ALA A 91 32.38 12.35 9.36
N TRP A 92 31.90 12.94 8.26
CA TRP A 92 30.53 12.75 7.80
C TRP A 92 30.41 11.56 6.84
N ASP A 93 31.24 11.47 5.80
CA ASP A 93 31.07 10.46 4.74
C ASP A 93 32.03 9.28 4.86
N ARG A 94 33.34 9.58 4.94
CA ARG A 94 34.40 8.57 4.73
C ARG A 94 34.69 7.75 5.98
N CYS A 95 34.52 8.39 7.12
CA CYS A 95 34.75 7.85 8.44
C CYS A 95 33.57 8.14 9.35
N PRO A 96 32.35 7.64 9.06
CA PRO A 96 31.18 7.93 9.88
C PRO A 96 31.45 7.58 11.34
N GLY A 97 31.25 8.54 12.23
CA GLY A 97 31.52 8.39 13.66
C GLY A 97 32.96 8.72 14.09
N SER A 98 33.86 9.07 13.16
CA SER A 98 35.13 9.67 13.55
C SER A 98 34.89 11.03 14.20
N PHE A 99 35.82 11.38 15.07
CA PHE A 99 35.78 12.61 15.84
C PHE A 99 37.11 13.34 15.65
N HIS A 100 37.06 14.46 14.97
CA HIS A 100 38.24 15.31 14.75
C HIS A 100 38.16 16.57 15.62
N ARG A 101 39.30 17.21 15.85
CA ARG A 101 39.42 18.55 16.41
C ARG A 101 40.35 19.38 15.56
N VAL A 102 40.02 20.66 15.41
CA VAL A 102 40.84 21.60 14.66
C VAL A 102 41.05 22.88 15.46
N ALA A 103 42.27 23.40 15.45
CA ALA A 103 42.62 24.72 15.96
C ALA A 103 43.41 25.49 14.90
N VAL A 104 43.33 26.81 14.94
CA VAL A 104 44.10 27.70 14.09
C VAL A 104 44.68 28.82 14.93
N ILE A 105 46.01 28.93 14.90
CA ILE A 105 46.79 29.93 15.61
C ILE A 105 47.54 30.76 14.58
N SER A 106 47.23 32.05 14.51
CA SER A 106 47.92 33.01 13.66
C SER A 106 49.02 33.71 14.46
N PHE A 107 50.18 33.95 13.85
CA PHE A 107 51.28 34.66 14.50
C PHE A 107 51.93 35.70 13.58
N GLY A 108 52.55 36.71 14.17
CA GLY A 108 53.37 37.70 13.48
C GLY A 108 54.49 38.15 14.40
N ARG A 109 54.69 39.46 14.56
CA ARG A 109 55.80 39.97 15.40
C ARG A 109 55.64 39.54 16.85
N LYS A 110 56.74 39.56 17.62
CA LYS A 110 56.71 39.25 19.05
C LYS A 110 55.56 39.96 19.79
N GLY A 111 54.77 39.19 20.54
CA GLY A 111 53.56 39.68 21.23
C GLY A 111 52.33 39.86 20.32
N LYS A 112 52.38 39.47 19.05
CA LYS A 112 51.24 39.38 18.12
C LYS A 112 51.01 37.92 17.73
N MET A 113 50.19 37.27 18.54
CA MET A 113 49.64 35.94 18.30
C MET A 113 48.13 36.01 18.57
N SER A 114 47.35 35.25 17.80
CA SER A 114 45.91 35.13 17.93
C SER A 114 45.50 33.67 17.78
N VAL A 115 44.62 33.23 18.65
CA VAL A 115 43.87 31.99 18.47
C VAL A 115 42.65 32.33 17.63
N ASP A 116 42.76 32.16 16.32
CA ASP A 116 41.66 32.45 15.40
C ASP A 116 40.56 31.39 15.53
N LEU A 117 40.95 30.14 15.77
CA LEU A 117 40.06 29.05 16.10
C LEU A 117 40.63 28.27 17.29
N PRO A 118 39.98 28.28 18.48
CA PRO A 118 40.39 27.39 19.56
C PRO A 118 40.18 25.93 19.13
N LEU A 119 40.81 24.98 19.82
CA LEU A 119 40.64 23.56 19.55
C LEU A 119 39.15 23.18 19.65
N THR A 120 38.52 23.02 18.49
CA THR A 120 37.07 22.87 18.34
C THR A 120 36.76 21.51 17.76
N ASP A 121 35.74 20.87 18.31
CA ASP A 121 35.27 19.56 17.88
C ASP A 121 34.61 19.64 16.49
N ILE A 122 34.97 18.71 15.63
CA ILE A 122 34.30 18.38 14.38
C ILE A 122 33.60 17.05 14.61
N HIS A 123 32.29 17.14 14.86
CA HIS A 123 31.40 16.00 14.99
C HIS A 123 30.12 16.31 14.21
N VAL A 124 29.86 15.51 13.17
CA VAL A 124 28.77 15.75 12.23
C VAL A 124 27.73 14.65 12.41
N SER A 125 26.50 15.02 12.77
CA SER A 125 25.41 14.06 12.95
C SER A 125 24.46 14.02 11.76
N ASN A 126 24.39 15.10 10.97
CA ASN A 126 23.55 15.25 9.79
C ASN A 126 24.15 16.28 8.80
N ALA A 127 23.54 16.41 7.61
CA ALA A 127 23.99 17.34 6.58
C ALA A 127 23.90 18.83 7.00
N ASP A 128 22.88 19.21 7.77
CA ASP A 128 22.71 20.59 8.25
C ASP A 128 23.80 20.94 9.27
N ASP A 129 24.18 20.00 10.15
CA ASP A 129 25.30 20.15 11.08
C ASP A 129 26.62 20.37 10.31
N ALA A 130 26.85 19.60 9.24
CA ALA A 130 28.03 19.76 8.39
C ALA A 130 28.09 21.16 7.78
N LEU A 131 26.99 21.64 7.18
CA LEU A 131 26.90 22.98 6.60
C LEU A 131 27.15 24.06 7.65
N PHE A 132 26.51 23.95 8.82
CA PHE A 132 26.68 24.89 9.92
C PHE A 132 28.13 24.92 10.44
N LEU A 133 28.77 23.76 10.60
CA LEU A 133 30.16 23.68 11.04
C LEU A 133 31.11 24.33 10.02
N ARG A 134 30.94 24.04 8.73
CA ARG A 134 31.75 24.66 7.66
C ARG A 134 31.70 26.19 7.76
N ASP A 135 30.51 26.77 7.82
CA ASP A 135 30.35 28.23 7.87
C ASP A 135 30.86 28.83 9.20
N SER A 136 30.56 28.17 10.32
CA SER A 136 30.86 28.69 11.65
C SER A 136 32.35 28.66 12.00
N LEU A 137 33.10 27.67 11.51
CA LEU A 137 34.53 27.53 11.73
C LEU A 137 35.31 28.42 10.77
N LYS A 138 35.00 28.40 9.48
CA LYS A 138 35.76 29.13 8.45
C LYS A 138 35.71 30.64 8.62
N LYS A 139 34.58 31.21 9.06
CA LYS A 139 34.43 32.67 9.25
C LYS A 139 35.34 33.28 10.34
N LYS A 140 35.89 32.44 11.22
CA LYS A 140 36.78 32.87 12.31
C LYS A 140 38.23 33.04 11.84
N ILE A 141 38.60 32.40 10.73
CA ILE A 141 39.97 32.38 10.20
C ILE A 141 40.14 33.52 9.20
N ARG A 142 41.18 34.34 9.39
CA ARG A 142 41.42 35.54 8.58
C ARG A 142 42.89 35.70 8.23
N ALA A 143 43.16 36.37 7.12
CA ALA A 143 44.49 36.82 6.78
C ALA A 143 44.78 38.15 7.51
N TYR A 144 45.98 38.27 8.06
CA TYR A 144 46.47 39.46 8.76
C TYR A 144 47.85 39.86 8.24
N ASN A 145 48.25 41.11 8.49
CA ASN A 145 49.61 41.58 8.29
C ASN A 145 50.14 42.13 9.63
N TRP A 146 51.01 41.37 10.28
CA TRP A 146 51.49 41.62 11.64
C TRP A 146 53.01 41.84 11.76
N GLY A 147 53.68 42.18 10.66
CA GLY A 147 55.11 42.52 10.65
C GLY A 147 56.02 41.30 10.60
N TRP A 148 57.05 41.21 11.44
CA TRP A 148 58.05 40.13 11.40
C TRP A 148 57.53 38.78 11.90
N ALA A 149 58.08 37.64 11.46
CA ALA A 149 57.68 36.32 11.95
C ALA A 149 58.29 35.99 13.33
N TYR A 150 57.45 35.68 14.33
CA TYR A 150 57.86 35.15 15.64
C TYR A 150 56.93 34.00 16.09
N ALA A 151 57.28 32.77 15.71
CA ALA A 151 56.42 31.59 15.88
C ALA A 151 56.38 31.04 17.32
N ARG A 152 57.33 31.42 18.19
CA ARG A 152 57.52 30.79 19.50
C ARG A 152 56.24 30.79 20.36
N ASP A 153 55.55 31.91 20.45
CA ASP A 153 54.34 32.03 21.27
C ASP A 153 53.18 31.16 20.73
N ALA A 154 53.13 30.94 19.41
CA ALA A 154 52.13 30.09 18.78
C ALA A 154 52.36 28.60 19.08
N PHE A 155 53.62 28.13 19.08
CA PHE A 155 53.95 26.76 19.47
C PHE A 155 53.68 26.49 20.96
N VAL A 156 53.96 27.46 21.84
CA VAL A 156 53.60 27.34 23.26
C VAL A 156 52.08 27.20 23.44
N GLU A 157 51.29 28.00 22.74
CA GLU A 157 49.83 27.91 22.83
C GLU A 157 49.31 26.61 22.18
N ALA A 158 49.92 26.14 21.09
CA ALA A 158 49.57 24.87 20.46
C ALA A 158 49.79 23.67 21.41
N SER A 159 50.93 23.62 22.11
CA SER A 159 51.20 22.58 23.12
C SER A 159 50.13 22.61 24.20
N LYS A 160 49.88 23.79 24.77
CA LYS A 160 48.86 23.98 25.80
C LYS A 160 47.47 23.53 25.35
N MET A 161 47.08 23.77 24.09
CA MET A 161 45.80 23.29 23.56
C MET A 161 45.73 21.77 23.48
N LEU A 162 46.80 21.13 22.98
CA LEU A 162 46.86 19.67 22.83
C LEU A 162 46.96 18.95 24.18
N ASP A 163 47.68 19.53 25.15
CA ASP A 163 47.83 18.97 26.50
C ASP A 163 46.55 19.08 27.33
N ASN A 164 45.79 20.16 27.13
CA ASN A 164 44.50 20.37 27.82
C ASN A 164 43.30 19.84 27.02
N ALA A 165 43.54 19.15 25.90
CA ALA A 165 42.48 18.61 25.08
C ALA A 165 41.68 17.55 25.88
N PRO A 166 40.34 17.60 25.88
CA PRO A 166 39.52 16.59 26.55
C PRO A 166 39.92 15.16 26.17
N VAL A 167 39.95 14.27 27.17
CA VAL A 167 40.22 12.84 26.97
C VAL A 167 39.12 12.26 26.08
N ALA A 168 39.53 11.68 24.96
CA ALA A 168 38.63 11.02 24.03
C ALA A 168 38.50 9.52 24.36
N PRO A 169 37.35 8.89 24.05
CA PRO A 169 37.18 7.45 24.20
C PRO A 169 38.13 6.65 23.29
N ASP A 170 38.43 7.17 22.09
CA ASP A 170 39.35 6.55 21.13
C ASP A 170 40.67 7.32 20.99
N PRO A 171 41.80 6.63 20.70
CA PRO A 171 43.09 7.27 20.44
C PRO A 171 43.03 8.26 19.27
N ARG A 172 43.70 9.41 19.40
CA ARG A 172 43.76 10.45 18.35
C ARG A 172 45.18 10.78 17.97
N LYS A 173 45.44 11.00 16.68
CA LYS A 173 46.72 11.58 16.22
C LYS A 173 46.70 13.06 16.48
N ARG A 174 47.70 13.55 17.22
CA ARG A 174 47.92 14.98 17.43
C ARG A 174 48.88 15.49 16.36
N ALA A 175 48.54 16.56 15.66
CA ALA A 175 49.39 17.13 14.63
C ALA A 175 49.47 18.66 14.74
N VAL A 176 50.67 19.18 14.56
CA VAL A 176 50.94 20.60 14.33
C VAL A 176 51.36 20.77 12.88
N ILE A 177 50.67 21.61 12.13
CA ILE A 177 51.03 21.98 10.76
C ILE A 177 51.43 23.44 10.75
N PHE A 178 52.73 23.67 10.61
CA PHE A 178 53.37 24.98 10.65
C PHE A 178 53.57 25.52 9.23
N ILE A 179 52.87 26.60 8.90
CA ILE A 179 52.89 27.23 7.58
C ILE A 179 53.62 28.57 7.69
N THR A 180 54.78 28.70 7.04
CA THR A 180 55.61 29.90 7.09
C THR A 180 56.35 30.13 5.77
N ASP A 181 56.79 31.36 5.51
CA ASP A 181 57.67 31.70 4.40
C ASP A 181 59.15 31.77 4.79
N GLY A 182 59.50 31.50 6.05
CA GLY A 182 60.89 31.34 6.45
C GLY A 182 61.17 31.67 7.90
N TYR A 183 62.21 32.47 8.10
CA TYR A 183 62.99 32.41 9.31
C TYR A 183 62.42 33.28 10.45
N PRO A 184 61.94 32.68 11.55
CA PRO A 184 61.46 33.44 12.69
C PRO A 184 62.59 34.27 13.30
N THR A 185 62.30 35.50 13.71
CA THR A 185 63.25 36.42 14.36
C THR A 185 62.80 36.75 15.77
N LEU A 186 63.75 36.77 16.71
CA LEU A 186 63.43 37.01 18.13
C LEU A 186 63.23 38.50 18.44
N THR A 187 63.83 39.40 17.66
CA THR A 187 63.72 40.87 17.78
C THR A 187 63.85 41.59 16.43
N GLN A 188 63.41 42.86 16.37
CA GLN A 188 63.59 43.72 15.19
C GLN A 188 65.08 43.96 14.84
N ASP A 189 65.95 44.02 15.85
CA ASP A 189 67.39 44.22 15.63
C ASP A 189 68.06 42.96 15.09
N GLU A 190 67.64 41.76 15.51
CA GLU A 190 68.11 40.48 14.94
C GLU A 190 67.59 40.29 13.51
N TYR A 191 66.35 40.70 13.20
CA TYR A 191 65.86 40.75 11.81
C TYR A 191 66.73 41.65 10.93
N ARG A 192 67.06 42.86 11.40
CA ARG A 192 67.95 43.79 10.66
C ARG A 192 69.37 43.24 10.50
N LYS A 193 69.84 42.42 11.44
CA LYS A 193 71.16 41.76 11.41
C LYS A 193 71.16 40.41 10.67
N HIS A 194 70.00 39.94 10.21
CA HIS A 194 69.82 38.62 9.59
C HIS A 194 70.27 37.46 10.50
N ASP A 195 70.13 37.61 11.82
CA ASP A 195 70.49 36.60 12.83
C ASP A 195 69.33 35.62 13.07
N TYR A 196 69.04 34.83 12.04
CA TYR A 196 67.94 33.86 12.00
C TYR A 196 68.26 32.56 12.75
N GLU A 197 69.55 32.23 12.86
CA GLU A 197 70.05 30.97 13.44
C GLU A 197 69.55 30.77 14.87
N LYS A 198 69.69 31.81 15.70
CA LYS A 198 69.30 31.76 17.10
C LYS A 198 67.80 31.55 17.26
N GLY A 199 66.98 32.24 16.44
CA GLY A 199 65.52 32.08 16.45
C GLY A 199 65.07 30.66 16.08
N LEU A 200 65.70 30.07 15.05
CA LEU A 200 65.41 28.70 14.63
C LEU A 200 65.88 27.65 15.65
N LYS A 201 67.06 27.81 16.24
CA LYS A 201 67.55 26.90 17.30
C LYS A 201 66.67 26.95 18.53
N ASP A 202 66.27 28.16 18.96
CA ASP A 202 65.36 28.33 20.10
C ASP A 202 63.99 27.69 19.82
N LEU A 203 63.51 27.79 18.58
CA LEU A 203 62.26 27.15 18.16
C LEU A 203 62.39 25.62 18.11
N ASN A 204 63.49 25.09 17.58
CA ASN A 204 63.73 23.64 17.53
C ASN A 204 63.80 23.04 18.95
N LEU A 205 64.54 23.68 19.86
CA LEU A 205 64.60 23.28 21.27
C LEU A 205 63.24 23.34 21.98
N LEU A 206 62.40 24.31 21.62
CA LEU A 206 61.02 24.38 22.11
C LEU A 206 60.22 23.18 21.58
N VAL A 207 60.28 22.91 20.28
CA VAL A 207 59.50 21.84 19.66
C VAL A 207 59.90 20.45 20.18
N ASP A 208 61.19 20.21 20.40
CA ASP A 208 61.69 18.99 21.05
C ASP A 208 61.17 18.78 22.47
N ARG A 209 61.01 19.87 23.22
CA ARG A 209 60.52 19.81 24.60
C ARG A 209 59.00 19.62 24.66
N GLU A 210 58.25 20.38 23.87
CA GLU A 210 56.79 20.48 23.98
C GLU A 210 56.05 19.41 23.14
N PHE A 211 56.68 18.88 22.09
CA PHE A 211 56.06 17.90 21.19
C PHE A 211 56.88 16.61 21.11
N PRO A 212 56.90 15.81 22.19
CA PRO A 212 57.59 14.53 22.19
C PRO A 212 56.99 13.57 21.15
N PHE A 213 57.81 12.62 20.69
CA PHE A 213 57.39 11.59 19.73
C PHE A 213 58.03 10.25 20.07
N ALA A 214 57.21 9.24 20.34
CA ALA A 214 57.66 7.92 20.77
C ALA A 214 58.48 7.22 19.68
N ASP A 215 59.56 6.53 20.09
CA ASP A 215 60.43 5.82 19.15
C ASP A 215 59.72 4.67 18.44
N SER A 216 58.84 3.93 19.14
CA SER A 216 58.00 2.87 18.57
C SER A 216 57.09 3.39 17.44
N LEU A 217 56.47 4.55 17.65
CA LEU A 217 55.64 5.20 16.62
C LEU A 217 56.49 5.71 15.46
N ARG A 218 57.71 6.19 15.72
CA ARG A 218 58.65 6.61 14.68
C ARG A 218 59.04 5.45 13.77
N GLU A 219 59.32 4.28 14.33
CA GLU A 219 59.63 3.08 13.54
C GLU A 219 58.44 2.63 12.69
N ARG A 220 57.24 2.64 13.28
CA ARG A 220 56.00 2.35 12.55
C ARG A 220 55.80 3.29 11.35
N GLU A 221 55.89 4.60 11.56
CA GLU A 221 55.68 5.56 10.48
C GLU A 221 56.78 5.50 9.42
N ARG A 222 58.04 5.20 9.79
CA ARG A 222 59.08 4.90 8.80
C ARG A 222 58.73 3.70 7.91
N CYS A 223 58.17 2.63 8.50
CA CYS A 223 57.70 1.48 7.73
C CYS A 223 56.58 1.88 6.77
N LEU A 224 55.57 2.62 7.26
CA LEU A 224 54.45 3.09 6.44
C LEU A 224 54.91 4.06 5.34
N ASP A 225 55.85 4.95 5.61
CA ASP A 225 56.42 5.88 4.63
C ASP A 225 57.20 5.15 3.54
N GLN A 226 57.92 4.09 3.87
CA GLN A 226 58.59 3.24 2.87
C GLN A 226 57.57 2.57 1.94
N LEU A 227 56.44 2.11 2.48
CA LEU A 227 55.35 1.59 1.64
C LEU A 227 54.77 2.68 0.74
N ARG A 228 54.49 3.86 1.29
CA ARG A 228 53.99 5.03 0.53
C ARG A 228 54.97 5.47 -0.58
N GLY A 229 56.28 5.27 -0.39
CA GLY A 229 57.29 5.55 -1.40
C GLY A 229 57.44 4.45 -2.47
N THR A 230 56.97 3.24 -2.18
CA THR A 230 57.12 2.06 -3.07
C THR A 230 55.89 1.83 -3.95
N TYR A 231 54.70 2.04 -3.41
CA TYR A 231 53.44 1.80 -4.10
C TYR A 231 52.76 3.13 -4.45
N PRO A 232 52.00 3.20 -5.55
CA PRO A 232 51.11 4.33 -5.78
C PRO A 232 50.11 4.42 -4.62
N PRO A 233 49.59 5.62 -4.31
CA PRO A 233 48.66 5.81 -3.19
C PRO A 233 47.56 4.73 -3.16
N SER A 234 46.84 4.55 -4.27
CA SER A 234 45.73 3.60 -4.41
C SER A 234 46.11 2.11 -4.39
N GLY A 235 47.40 1.76 -4.25
CA GLY A 235 47.91 0.41 -4.53
C GLY A 235 48.76 -0.23 -3.43
N ILE A 236 48.79 0.30 -2.20
CA ILE A 236 49.50 -0.37 -1.09
C ILE A 236 48.70 -1.62 -0.69
N PRO A 237 49.24 -2.85 -0.82
CA PRO A 237 48.50 -4.06 -0.42
C PRO A 237 48.21 -4.06 1.08
N ALA A 238 46.97 -4.36 1.47
CA ALA A 238 46.54 -4.35 2.87
C ALA A 238 47.43 -5.23 3.77
N GLU A 239 47.85 -6.39 3.28
CA GLU A 239 48.79 -7.29 3.98
C GLU A 239 50.10 -6.60 4.37
N LYS A 240 50.64 -5.71 3.51
CA LYS A 240 51.87 -4.97 3.80
C LYS A 240 51.67 -3.92 4.88
N VAL A 241 50.53 -3.23 4.86
CA VAL A 241 50.17 -2.28 5.93
C VAL A 241 50.03 -3.01 7.25
N THR A 242 49.30 -4.12 7.29
CA THR A 242 49.14 -4.96 8.49
C THR A 242 50.50 -5.43 9.02
N THR A 243 51.40 -5.87 8.12
CA THR A 243 52.76 -6.27 8.50
C THR A 243 53.51 -5.14 9.21
N CYS A 244 53.46 -3.90 8.70
CA CYS A 244 54.08 -2.75 9.37
C CYS A 244 53.47 -2.48 10.76
N LEU A 245 52.14 -2.56 10.88
CA LEU A 245 51.44 -2.30 12.15
C LEU A 245 51.75 -3.36 13.22
N GLU A 246 51.87 -4.63 12.82
CA GLU A 246 52.19 -5.77 13.69
C GLU A 246 53.66 -5.81 14.11
N GLN A 247 54.59 -5.51 13.20
CA GLN A 247 56.03 -5.51 13.49
C GLN A 247 56.47 -4.35 14.39
N HIS A 248 55.74 -3.23 14.33
CA HIS A 248 56.00 -2.03 15.13
C HIS A 248 54.76 -1.69 15.96
N PRO A 249 54.42 -2.45 17.01
CA PRO A 249 53.29 -2.15 17.89
C PRO A 249 53.51 -0.83 18.65
N VAL A 250 52.44 -0.05 18.80
CA VAL A 250 52.44 1.23 19.54
C VAL A 250 51.31 1.18 20.55
N SER A 251 51.60 1.46 21.82
CA SER A 251 50.60 1.52 22.87
C SER A 251 49.69 2.76 22.73
N ALA A 252 48.49 2.69 23.31
CA ALA A 252 47.58 3.84 23.33
C ALA A 252 48.20 5.07 24.01
N GLN A 253 49.03 4.88 25.04
CA GLN A 253 49.72 5.96 25.74
C GLN A 253 50.80 6.61 24.86
N GLU A 254 51.66 5.81 24.21
CA GLU A 254 52.69 6.33 23.31
C GLU A 254 52.07 7.11 22.14
N TYR A 255 50.93 6.63 21.63
CA TYR A 255 50.18 7.32 20.60
C TYR A 255 49.58 8.64 21.10
N ALA A 256 48.96 8.63 22.28
CA ALA A 256 48.36 9.81 22.89
C ALA A 256 49.39 10.88 23.30
N SER A 257 50.63 10.49 23.65
CA SER A 257 51.70 11.43 24.00
C SER A 257 52.53 11.90 22.81
N SER A 258 52.33 11.34 21.61
CA SER A 258 53.12 11.71 20.43
C SER A 258 52.43 12.78 19.59
N THR A 259 53.18 13.81 19.17
CA THR A 259 52.66 14.86 18.29
C THR A 259 53.45 14.94 16.98
N TYR A 260 52.73 14.80 15.87
CA TYR A 260 53.29 14.98 14.54
C TYR A 260 53.56 16.45 14.26
N VAL A 261 54.68 16.79 13.64
CA VAL A 261 55.01 18.18 13.29
C VAL A 261 55.39 18.29 11.82
N PHE A 262 54.55 18.97 11.05
CA PHE A 262 54.78 19.23 9.62
C PHE A 262 55.10 20.70 9.40
N THR A 263 56.09 20.96 8.55
CA THR A 263 56.51 22.33 8.22
C THR A 263 56.32 22.57 6.72
N LEU A 264 55.48 23.54 6.36
CA LEU A 264 55.29 24.00 4.98
C LEU A 264 56.05 25.31 4.81
N LEU A 265 57.09 25.28 3.99
CA LEU A 265 57.91 26.44 3.67
C LEU A 265 57.49 27.00 2.30
N ILE A 266 56.78 28.14 2.32
CA ILE A 266 56.17 28.78 1.14
C ILE A 266 57.20 29.38 0.17
N ARG A 267 58.46 29.53 0.60
CA ARG A 267 59.54 29.95 -0.28
C ARG A 267 60.88 29.37 0.15
N ASP A 268 61.55 28.67 -0.76
CA ASP A 268 62.96 28.32 -0.60
C ASP A 268 63.83 29.49 -1.10
N LEU A 269 64.41 30.25 -0.18
CA LEU A 269 65.24 31.41 -0.49
C LEU A 269 66.60 30.96 -1.05
N GLY A 270 66.70 30.46 -2.28
CA GLY A 270 67.95 29.86 -2.82
C GLY A 270 69.28 30.55 -2.43
N GLY A 271 70.34 29.76 -2.18
CA GLY A 271 71.67 30.24 -1.76
C GLY A 271 72.28 29.39 -0.63
N THR A 272 73.60 29.52 -0.38
CA THR A 272 74.30 28.70 0.63
C THR A 272 73.87 28.97 2.08
N GLN A 273 73.57 30.21 2.43
CA GLN A 273 73.01 30.55 3.75
C GLN A 273 71.60 29.98 3.94
N SER A 274 70.82 29.89 2.87
CA SER A 274 69.49 29.28 2.93
C SER A 274 69.53 27.78 3.13
N LEU A 275 70.49 27.08 2.52
CA LEU A 275 70.70 25.64 2.79
C LEU A 275 70.94 25.36 4.28
N TYR A 276 71.69 26.22 4.97
CA TYR A 276 71.92 26.09 6.41
C TYR A 276 70.63 26.25 7.22
N TYR A 277 69.89 27.33 6.97
CA TYR A 277 68.66 27.60 7.72
C TYR A 277 67.51 26.64 7.37
N ASN A 278 67.43 26.17 6.12
CA ASN A 278 66.53 25.10 5.70
C ASN A 278 66.83 23.81 6.46
N GLY A 279 68.11 23.51 6.74
CA GLY A 279 68.51 22.41 7.61
C GLY A 279 67.91 22.54 9.01
N LEU A 280 67.98 23.73 9.61
CA LEU A 280 67.38 24.00 10.93
C LEU A 280 65.84 23.92 10.93
N LEU A 281 65.18 24.33 9.83
CA LEU A 281 63.74 24.16 9.67
C LEU A 281 63.34 22.69 9.47
N GLU A 282 64.16 21.89 8.78
CA GLU A 282 63.96 20.44 8.64
C GLU A 282 64.04 19.74 10.01
N GLU A 283 64.96 20.18 10.88
CA GLU A 283 65.11 19.63 12.23
C GLU A 283 63.83 19.75 13.07
N ILE A 284 63.04 20.82 12.91
CA ILE A 284 61.75 21.02 13.61
C ILE A 284 60.78 19.86 13.36
N SER A 285 60.76 19.33 12.14
CA SER A 285 59.89 18.21 11.74
C SER A 285 60.59 16.85 11.79
N SER A 286 61.91 16.82 11.96
CA SER A 286 62.72 15.61 11.86
C SER A 286 62.33 14.56 12.90
N GLY A 287 62.09 13.33 12.44
CA GLY A 287 61.75 12.18 13.28
C GLY A 287 60.33 12.18 13.85
N ARG A 288 59.48 13.14 13.49
CA ARG A 288 58.06 13.22 13.91
C ARG A 288 57.10 13.74 12.83
N GLY A 289 57.61 14.03 11.65
CA GLY A 289 56.84 14.52 10.52
C GLY A 289 57.76 14.80 9.34
N LYS A 290 57.42 15.82 8.53
CA LYS A 290 58.16 16.15 7.32
C LYS A 290 58.09 17.64 7.00
N ARG A 291 59.16 18.18 6.42
CA ARG A 291 59.16 19.51 5.80
C ARG A 291 58.81 19.40 4.31
N TYR A 292 57.99 20.33 3.84
CA TYR A 292 57.62 20.50 2.45
C TYR A 292 58.10 21.86 1.96
N SER A 293 58.91 21.86 0.89
CA SER A 293 59.22 23.08 0.13
C SER A 293 58.11 23.30 -0.90
N ILE A 294 57.46 24.46 -0.83
CA ILE A 294 56.40 24.87 -1.75
C ILE A 294 57.03 25.74 -2.84
N SER A 295 56.68 25.47 -4.10
CA SER A 295 57.25 26.18 -5.25
C SER A 295 56.23 27.09 -5.94
N GLN A 296 54.96 26.66 -5.95
CA GLN A 296 53.83 27.37 -6.51
C GLN A 296 52.75 27.59 -5.44
N ASN A 297 52.73 28.78 -4.87
CA ASN A 297 51.96 29.08 -3.66
C ASN A 297 50.44 28.95 -3.85
N GLY A 298 49.95 28.98 -5.09
CA GLY A 298 48.55 28.74 -5.44
C GLY A 298 48.07 27.33 -5.08
N GLN A 299 48.49 26.33 -5.84
CA GLN A 299 47.99 24.95 -5.74
C GLN A 299 48.81 24.07 -4.77
N ASP A 300 50.13 24.28 -4.65
CA ASP A 300 50.99 23.38 -3.87
C ASP A 300 50.64 23.39 -2.36
N ILE A 301 50.23 24.54 -1.81
CA ILE A 301 49.86 24.68 -0.39
C ILE A 301 48.65 23.79 -0.05
N PRO A 302 47.46 23.98 -0.65
CA PRO A 302 46.31 23.12 -0.36
C PRO A 302 46.53 21.65 -0.74
N SER A 303 47.24 21.35 -1.83
CA SER A 303 47.61 19.97 -2.18
C SER A 303 48.45 19.30 -1.09
N THR A 304 49.48 19.99 -0.58
CA THR A 304 50.34 19.48 0.49
C THR A 304 49.57 19.27 1.78
N LEU A 305 48.71 20.23 2.16
CA LEU A 305 47.87 20.09 3.36
C LEU A 305 46.94 18.89 3.23
N ARG A 306 46.31 18.69 2.06
CA ARG A 306 45.43 17.56 1.81
C ARG A 306 46.18 16.24 1.93
N GLN A 307 47.39 16.15 1.36
CA GLN A 307 48.24 14.98 1.48
C GLN A 307 48.55 14.65 2.94
N ILE A 308 48.90 15.66 3.76
CA ILE A 308 49.19 15.49 5.19
C ILE A 308 47.95 14.97 5.94
N ILE A 309 46.79 15.60 5.76
CA ILE A 309 45.55 15.19 6.46
C ILE A 309 45.12 13.79 6.01
N SER A 310 45.24 13.47 4.73
CA SER A 310 44.94 12.13 4.17
C SER A 310 45.86 11.06 4.77
N GLN A 311 47.17 11.36 4.88
CA GLN A 311 48.15 10.47 5.51
C GLN A 311 47.81 10.23 6.99
N LEU A 312 47.45 11.29 7.71
CA LEU A 312 47.13 11.20 9.13
C LEU A 312 45.82 10.43 9.37
N SER A 313 44.75 10.75 8.63
CA SER A 313 43.44 10.10 8.76
C SER A 313 43.46 8.64 8.33
N GLY A 314 44.38 8.27 7.43
CA GLY A 314 44.39 6.97 6.78
C GLY A 314 43.42 6.87 5.60
N VAL A 315 42.70 7.96 5.29
CA VAL A 315 41.84 8.07 4.11
C VAL A 315 42.63 8.75 3.01
N GLN A 316 42.87 8.02 1.93
CA GLN A 316 43.62 8.57 0.80
C GLN A 316 42.74 9.53 0.00
N ALA A 317 43.27 10.70 -0.29
CA ALA A 317 42.74 11.52 -1.36
C ALA A 317 43.15 10.91 -2.71
N THR A 318 42.22 10.84 -3.65
CA THR A 318 42.49 10.34 -5.01
C THR A 318 42.83 11.53 -5.91
N PRO A 319 44.12 11.85 -6.13
CA PRO A 319 44.48 12.81 -7.16
C PRO A 319 44.13 12.22 -8.52
N PHE A 320 43.67 13.06 -9.45
CA PHE A 320 43.54 12.64 -10.84
C PHE A 320 43.86 13.79 -11.80
N ASN A 321 44.38 13.42 -12.97
CA ASN A 321 44.75 14.37 -14.00
C ASN A 321 43.51 14.82 -14.78
N CYS A 322 43.57 16.03 -15.32
CA CYS A 322 42.55 16.50 -16.25
C CYS A 322 42.33 15.61 -17.46
N GLY A 323 41.19 15.84 -18.10
CA GLY A 323 40.66 15.00 -19.16
C GLY A 323 39.50 14.18 -18.66
N THR A 324 39.29 13.04 -19.31
CA THR A 324 38.15 12.18 -19.03
C THR A 324 38.35 11.38 -17.75
N PHE A 325 37.30 11.31 -16.93
CA PHE A 325 37.26 10.51 -15.72
C PHE A 325 35.93 9.80 -15.56
N ALA A 326 35.96 8.64 -14.92
CA ALA A 326 34.79 7.83 -14.63
C ALA A 326 34.06 8.38 -13.40
N VAL A 327 32.74 8.52 -13.51
CA VAL A 327 31.83 8.73 -12.38
C VAL A 327 30.94 7.51 -12.26
N ASN A 328 31.14 6.75 -11.18
CA ASN A 328 30.38 5.52 -10.93
C ASN A 328 28.88 5.79 -10.74
N PRO A 329 28.01 4.83 -11.07
CA PRO A 329 26.58 4.97 -10.85
C PRO A 329 26.18 4.80 -9.39
N TYR A 330 24.97 5.28 -9.07
CA TYR A 330 24.35 5.12 -7.75
C TYR A 330 25.21 5.66 -6.60
N LEU A 331 25.86 6.80 -6.82
CA LEU A 331 26.56 7.55 -5.77
C LEU A 331 25.61 8.51 -5.07
N GLU A 332 25.75 8.66 -3.75
CA GLU A 332 25.05 9.70 -2.99
C GLU A 332 25.57 11.07 -3.43
N ARG A 333 26.89 11.19 -3.57
CA ARG A 333 27.54 12.38 -4.11
C ARG A 333 28.95 12.10 -4.60
N ILE A 334 29.45 13.02 -5.40
CA ILE A 334 30.89 13.18 -5.66
C ILE A 334 31.37 14.52 -5.14
N VAL A 335 32.61 14.56 -4.66
CA VAL A 335 33.28 15.79 -4.25
C VAL A 335 34.55 15.96 -5.09
N ILE A 336 34.63 17.07 -5.81
CA ILE A 336 35.81 17.48 -6.58
C ILE A 336 36.39 18.71 -5.92
N ASN A 337 37.66 18.65 -5.55
CA ASN A 337 38.42 19.83 -5.12
C ASN A 337 39.45 20.15 -6.19
N ALA A 338 39.41 21.38 -6.72
CA ALA A 338 40.37 21.88 -7.67
C ALA A 338 41.16 23.03 -7.02
N TYR A 339 42.47 22.84 -6.88
CA TYR A 339 43.39 23.85 -6.36
C TYR A 339 44.13 24.46 -7.53
N LYS A 340 43.98 25.77 -7.71
CA LYS A 340 44.44 26.47 -8.90
C LYS A 340 45.71 27.26 -8.59
N VAL A 341 46.58 27.44 -9.59
CA VAL A 341 47.76 28.31 -9.45
C VAL A 341 47.37 29.78 -9.21
N SER A 342 46.19 30.21 -9.69
CA SER A 342 45.63 31.53 -9.40
C SER A 342 44.09 31.54 -9.46
N PRO A 343 43.42 32.52 -8.82
CA PRO A 343 41.95 32.63 -8.85
C PRO A 343 41.35 32.80 -10.26
N GLU A 344 42.11 33.33 -11.21
CA GLU A 344 41.66 33.63 -12.58
C GLU A 344 41.56 32.38 -13.48
N VAL A 345 42.18 31.27 -13.06
CA VAL A 345 42.04 29.98 -13.75
C VAL A 345 40.58 29.54 -13.64
N LYS A 346 40.00 29.15 -14.78
CA LYS A 346 38.63 28.67 -14.87
C LYS A 346 38.64 27.15 -14.91
N VAL A 347 37.91 26.51 -14.00
CA VAL A 347 37.67 25.06 -14.05
C VAL A 347 36.33 24.82 -14.74
N THR A 348 36.28 23.83 -15.64
CA THR A 348 35.06 23.42 -16.33
C THR A 348 34.93 21.91 -16.20
N LEU A 349 33.84 21.47 -15.58
CA LEU A 349 33.41 20.08 -15.62
C LEU A 349 32.43 19.92 -16.78
N SER A 350 32.44 18.80 -17.48
CA SER A 350 31.40 18.47 -18.45
C SER A 350 31.07 16.98 -18.46
N TYR A 351 29.85 16.64 -18.85
CA TYR A 351 29.40 15.26 -19.03
C TYR A 351 28.32 15.19 -20.11
N ARG A 352 28.02 13.97 -20.59
CA ARG A 352 26.94 13.73 -21.56
C ARG A 352 25.82 12.90 -20.95
N ASP A 353 24.59 13.35 -21.15
CA ASP A 353 23.39 12.63 -20.73
C ASP A 353 23.04 11.46 -21.67
N ALA A 354 21.93 10.77 -21.40
CA ALA A 354 21.45 9.62 -22.18
C ALA A 354 21.04 10.02 -23.61
N SER A 355 20.72 11.29 -23.85
CA SER A 355 20.42 11.85 -25.17
C SER A 355 21.70 12.30 -25.90
N GLY A 356 22.87 12.20 -25.26
CA GLY A 356 24.16 12.62 -25.80
C GLY A 356 24.41 14.13 -25.73
N ILE A 357 23.54 14.89 -25.05
CA ILE A 357 23.68 16.34 -24.88
C ILE A 357 24.80 16.59 -23.85
N GLU A 358 25.72 17.51 -24.19
CA GLU A 358 26.79 17.92 -23.29
C GLU A 358 26.28 19.00 -22.33
N HIS A 359 26.50 18.78 -21.04
CA HIS A 359 26.28 19.75 -19.96
C HIS A 359 27.62 20.12 -19.34
N LYS A 360 27.76 21.36 -18.89
CA LYS A 360 28.98 22.00 -18.39
C LYS A 360 28.69 22.71 -17.10
N ILE A 361 29.64 22.59 -16.18
CA ILE A 361 29.59 23.19 -14.85
C ILE A 361 30.81 24.09 -14.72
N GLN A 362 30.56 25.37 -14.44
CA GLN A 362 31.61 26.36 -14.21
C GLN A 362 31.19 27.32 -13.11
N ASN A 363 32.07 27.55 -12.12
CA ASN A 363 31.77 28.40 -10.95
C ASN A 363 30.46 28.00 -10.24
N GLY A 364 30.20 26.71 -10.14
CA GLY A 364 28.98 26.16 -9.54
C GLY A 364 27.69 26.35 -10.33
N LYS A 365 27.77 26.83 -11.58
CA LYS A 365 26.60 27.00 -12.46
C LYS A 365 26.63 26.00 -13.59
N ILE A 366 25.47 25.42 -13.89
CA ILE A 366 25.26 24.47 -14.98
C ILE A 366 24.62 25.19 -16.16
N ASP A 367 24.99 24.82 -17.39
CA ASP A 367 24.21 25.13 -18.58
C ASP A 367 23.14 24.05 -18.85
N GLY A 368 21.85 24.36 -18.64
CA GLY A 368 20.75 23.45 -19.00
C GLY A 368 19.68 23.26 -17.93
N GLU A 369 18.84 22.23 -18.12
CA GLU A 369 17.69 21.90 -17.26
C GLU A 369 18.00 20.84 -16.19
N PHE A 370 19.12 20.11 -16.29
CA PHE A 370 19.55 19.19 -15.24
C PHE A 370 20.21 20.01 -14.11
N ASP A 371 19.52 20.13 -12.98
CA ASP A 371 20.02 20.79 -11.76
C ASP A 371 20.24 19.72 -10.67
N PRO A 372 21.35 18.95 -10.72
CA PRO A 372 21.78 18.22 -9.55
C PRO A 372 22.03 19.26 -8.45
N ASN A 373 21.69 18.96 -7.21
CA ASN A 373 21.98 19.88 -6.12
C ASN A 373 23.50 20.03 -5.98
N ILE A 374 24.07 21.10 -6.56
CA ILE A 374 25.49 21.42 -6.52
C ILE A 374 25.74 22.36 -5.36
N GLU A 375 26.43 21.85 -4.35
CA GLU A 375 27.10 22.68 -3.36
C GLU A 375 28.44 23.14 -3.95
N TYR A 376 28.50 24.41 -4.33
CA TYR A 376 29.71 25.04 -4.85
C TYR A 376 30.32 26.01 -3.85
N TYR A 377 31.65 26.01 -3.81
CA TYR A 377 32.42 26.97 -3.06
C TYR A 377 33.67 27.39 -3.83
N GLY A 378 33.95 28.69 -3.86
CA GLY A 378 35.18 29.26 -4.40
C GLY A 378 35.81 30.21 -3.37
N GLU A 379 37.01 29.88 -2.90
CA GLU A 379 37.79 30.75 -2.01
C GLU A 379 39.24 30.87 -2.47
N GLY A 380 39.63 32.10 -2.83
CA GLY A 380 40.95 32.35 -3.39
C GLY A 380 41.12 31.54 -4.69
N ALA A 381 42.13 30.69 -4.73
CA ALA A 381 42.37 29.79 -5.86
C ALA A 381 41.85 28.37 -5.62
N ASN A 382 41.01 28.13 -4.60
CA ASN A 382 40.44 26.82 -4.30
C ASN A 382 38.97 26.78 -4.74
N GLU A 383 38.60 25.73 -5.47
CA GLU A 383 37.22 25.45 -5.82
C GLU A 383 36.82 24.07 -5.29
N ARG A 384 35.61 23.97 -4.76
CA ARG A 384 35.00 22.71 -4.34
C ARG A 384 33.64 22.56 -5.02
N TYR A 385 33.44 21.42 -5.65
CA TYR A 385 32.20 20.99 -6.25
C TYR A 385 31.71 19.75 -5.48
N SER A 386 30.56 19.84 -4.84
CA SER A 386 29.89 18.67 -4.24
C SER A 386 28.57 18.46 -4.97
N ILE A 387 28.52 17.41 -5.78
CA ILE A 387 27.41 17.12 -6.70
C ILE A 387 26.66 15.92 -6.15
N ALA A 388 25.43 16.14 -5.67
CA ALA A 388 24.56 15.06 -5.19
C ALA A 388 23.97 14.27 -6.37
N TYR A 389 23.90 12.96 -6.24
CA TYR A 389 23.39 12.02 -7.25
C TYR A 389 23.90 12.35 -8.67
N PRO A 390 25.23 12.39 -8.87
CA PRO A 390 25.79 12.81 -10.14
C PRO A 390 25.35 11.87 -11.26
N TYR A 391 25.18 12.44 -12.45
CA TYR A 391 24.86 11.67 -13.64
C TYR A 391 25.99 10.66 -13.94
N PRO A 392 25.73 9.35 -14.05
CA PRO A 392 26.80 8.38 -14.23
C PRO A 392 27.40 8.37 -15.63
N GLY A 393 28.67 7.98 -15.70
CA GLY A 393 29.39 7.79 -16.96
C GLY A 393 30.69 8.58 -17.03
N LEU A 394 31.08 8.93 -18.26
CA LEU A 394 32.32 9.64 -18.52
C LEU A 394 32.12 11.15 -18.37
N TRP A 395 32.85 11.73 -17.42
CA TRP A 395 32.96 13.16 -17.21
C TRP A 395 34.29 13.65 -17.74
N SER A 396 34.39 14.96 -17.96
CA SER A 396 35.64 15.62 -18.32
C SER A 396 35.86 16.80 -17.40
N ILE A 397 37.11 17.01 -16.97
CA ILE A 397 37.54 18.24 -16.32
C ILE A 397 38.62 18.92 -17.16
N ALA A 398 38.45 20.22 -17.35
CA ALA A 398 39.38 21.08 -18.08
C ALA A 398 39.63 22.38 -17.31
N SER A 399 40.76 23.01 -17.58
CA SER A 399 41.12 24.33 -17.07
C SER A 399 41.39 25.33 -18.20
N THR A 400 41.77 26.56 -17.87
CA THR A 400 42.21 27.56 -18.85
C THR A 400 43.45 27.10 -19.64
N ALA A 401 44.36 26.37 -19.00
CA ALA A 401 45.49 25.75 -19.69
C ALA A 401 45.06 24.46 -20.42
N SER A 402 45.58 24.25 -21.63
CA SER A 402 45.24 23.08 -22.48
C SER A 402 45.64 21.73 -21.91
N ARG A 403 46.43 21.70 -20.82
CA ARG A 403 46.91 20.49 -20.14
C ARG A 403 46.65 20.48 -18.63
N CYS A 404 45.90 21.46 -18.11
CA CYS A 404 45.68 21.61 -16.67
C CYS A 404 46.94 21.63 -15.79
N GLU A 405 48.06 22.09 -16.32
CA GLU A 405 49.27 22.33 -15.52
C GLU A 405 49.07 23.47 -14.50
N ASP A 406 47.91 24.14 -14.54
CA ASP A 406 47.50 25.25 -13.71
C ASP A 406 46.49 24.85 -12.60
N ILE A 407 46.14 23.55 -12.47
CA ILE A 407 45.31 23.02 -11.38
C ILE A 407 45.78 21.65 -10.86
N ASP A 408 45.63 21.42 -9.55
CA ASP A 408 45.64 20.09 -8.92
C ASP A 408 44.21 19.68 -8.56
N VAL A 409 43.81 18.45 -8.89
CA VAL A 409 42.43 17.99 -8.71
C VAL A 409 42.37 16.71 -7.89
N TYR A 410 41.43 16.70 -6.94
CA TYR A 410 41.12 15.54 -6.12
C TYR A 410 39.66 15.15 -6.25
N TYR A 411 39.41 13.85 -6.34
CA TYR A 411 38.08 13.25 -6.52
C TYR A 411 37.72 12.31 -5.38
N ASP A 412 36.50 12.45 -4.88
CA ASP A 412 35.92 11.60 -3.87
C ASP A 412 34.53 11.10 -4.30
N GLU A 413 34.32 9.78 -4.27
CA GLU A 413 33.02 9.14 -4.44
C GLU A 413 32.42 8.73 -3.09
N ILE A 414 31.16 9.08 -2.85
CA ILE A 414 30.40 8.67 -1.67
C ILE A 414 29.25 7.76 -2.16
N SER A 415 29.29 6.49 -1.77
CA SER A 415 28.26 5.50 -2.15
C SER A 415 26.96 5.72 -1.39
N ILE A 416 25.82 5.47 -2.03
CA ILE A 416 24.54 5.44 -1.34
C ILE A 416 24.49 4.34 -0.28
N THR A 417 23.82 4.62 0.84
CA THR A 417 23.42 3.58 1.79
C THR A 417 21.94 3.26 1.59
N PRO A 418 21.59 2.08 1.04
CA PRO A 418 20.20 1.72 0.78
C PRO A 418 19.42 1.54 2.08
N LYS A 419 18.16 2.02 2.12
CA LYS A 419 17.21 1.74 3.19
C LYS A 419 16.25 0.62 2.80
N GLN A 420 16.06 -0.36 3.68
CA GLN A 420 15.16 -1.49 3.49
C GLN A 420 13.73 -1.18 3.96
N TYR A 421 12.75 -1.72 3.24
CA TYR A 421 11.41 -1.97 3.78
C TYR A 421 11.15 -3.48 3.74
N PRO A 422 10.77 -4.12 4.87
CA PRO A 422 10.33 -5.50 4.83
C PRO A 422 9.04 -5.57 4.00
N PRO A 423 8.95 -6.46 2.99
CA PRO A 423 7.84 -6.45 2.06
C PRO A 423 6.55 -6.95 2.72
N PHE A 424 6.62 -7.93 3.64
CA PHE A 424 5.48 -8.51 4.37
C PHE A 424 5.97 -9.25 5.62
N ASP A 425 5.15 -9.30 6.69
CA ASP A 425 5.45 -10.11 7.89
C ASP A 425 5.07 -11.59 7.71
N HIS A 426 3.97 -11.84 6.99
CA HIS A 426 3.41 -13.17 6.75
C HIS A 426 2.70 -13.26 5.40
N LEU A 427 2.72 -14.45 4.80
CA LEU A 427 1.99 -14.80 3.58
C LEU A 427 1.26 -16.14 3.77
N LEU A 428 0.10 -16.31 3.14
CA LEU A 428 -0.61 -17.59 3.15
C LEU A 428 0.16 -18.65 2.36
N ALA A 429 0.34 -19.82 2.96
CA ALA A 429 0.88 -20.99 2.30
C ALA A 429 -0.23 -21.78 1.61
N PHE A 430 -0.01 -22.14 0.34
CA PHE A 430 -0.92 -22.93 -0.48
C PHE A 430 -0.22 -24.22 -0.86
N ASP A 431 -0.83 -25.38 -0.63
CA ASP A 431 -0.23 -26.69 -0.89
C ASP A 431 -0.40 -27.16 -2.35
N ASN A 432 -1.10 -26.39 -3.18
CA ASN A 432 -1.39 -26.68 -4.58
C ASN A 432 -0.98 -25.52 -5.52
N PRO A 433 -0.54 -25.82 -6.77
CA PRO A 433 -0.26 -24.78 -7.76
C PRO A 433 -1.46 -23.84 -7.98
N PRO A 434 -1.24 -22.53 -8.17
CA PRO A 434 0.06 -21.90 -8.44
C PRO A 434 0.86 -21.50 -7.17
N TYR A 435 0.49 -22.00 -5.99
CA TYR A 435 1.13 -21.73 -4.69
C TYR A 435 1.03 -20.27 -4.20
N TYR A 436 0.07 -19.53 -4.73
CA TYR A 436 -0.33 -18.20 -4.30
C TYR A 436 -1.82 -18.00 -4.61
N ASN A 437 -2.42 -16.94 -4.07
CA ASN A 437 -3.81 -16.57 -4.34
C ASN A 437 -3.96 -15.91 -5.74
N PRO A 438 -4.62 -16.54 -6.73
CA PRO A 438 -4.76 -15.96 -8.07
C PRO A 438 -5.58 -14.67 -8.11
N ASP A 439 -6.51 -14.49 -7.17
CA ASP A 439 -7.37 -13.30 -7.09
C ASP A 439 -6.68 -12.12 -6.39
N ALA A 440 -5.61 -12.38 -5.64
CA ALA A 440 -4.84 -11.38 -4.91
C ALA A 440 -3.33 -11.74 -4.85
N PRO A 441 -2.65 -11.82 -6.01
CA PRO A 441 -1.24 -12.19 -6.06
C PRO A 441 -0.37 -11.18 -5.32
N GLN A 442 0.62 -11.68 -4.58
CA GLN A 442 1.56 -10.86 -3.82
C GLN A 442 2.91 -10.81 -4.53
N TYR A 443 3.48 -9.61 -4.66
CA TYR A 443 4.74 -9.36 -5.35
C TYR A 443 5.75 -8.75 -4.38
N VAL A 444 7.03 -9.04 -4.56
CA VAL A 444 8.08 -8.33 -3.80
C VAL A 444 8.23 -6.95 -4.36
N MET A 445 8.22 -5.95 -3.48
CA MET A 445 8.47 -4.57 -3.81
C MET A 445 9.71 -4.08 -3.07
N TYR A 446 10.60 -3.40 -3.78
CA TYR A 446 11.83 -2.84 -3.22
C TYR A 446 12.04 -1.41 -3.71
N GLN A 447 12.53 -0.53 -2.83
CA GLN A 447 12.89 0.85 -3.20
C GLN A 447 14.34 1.09 -2.83
N LEU A 448 15.12 1.58 -3.80
CA LEU A 448 16.44 2.11 -3.51
C LEU A 448 16.26 3.51 -2.94
N ILE A 449 16.49 3.67 -1.64
CA ILE A 449 16.34 4.95 -0.95
C ILE A 449 17.66 5.36 -0.35
N ASP A 450 18.03 6.62 -0.57
CA ASP A 450 19.11 7.24 0.17
C ASP A 450 18.69 7.45 1.62
N LYS A 451 19.37 6.76 2.54
CA LYS A 451 19.16 6.84 3.98
C LYS A 451 19.30 8.26 4.55
N SER A 452 20.17 9.10 3.99
CA SER A 452 20.46 10.44 4.55
C SER A 452 19.31 11.43 4.30
N LYS A 453 18.67 11.35 3.12
CA LYS A 453 17.63 12.29 2.67
C LYS A 453 16.24 11.68 2.53
N GLY A 454 16.12 10.35 2.61
CA GLY A 454 14.87 9.64 2.37
C GLY A 454 14.37 9.69 0.93
N LEU A 455 15.23 10.06 -0.02
CA LEU A 455 14.90 10.19 -1.44
C LEU A 455 14.98 8.84 -2.15
N VAL A 456 14.01 8.54 -3.01
CA VAL A 456 14.04 7.35 -3.86
C VAL A 456 14.97 7.60 -5.05
N ILE A 457 15.93 6.71 -5.23
CA ILE A 457 16.91 6.75 -6.31
C ILE A 457 16.40 5.89 -7.47
N ALA A 458 16.08 6.54 -8.58
CA ALA A 458 15.66 5.85 -9.80
C ALA A 458 16.87 5.15 -10.47
N PRO A 459 16.64 4.04 -11.19
CA PRO A 459 17.66 3.45 -12.06
C PRO A 459 18.12 4.44 -13.13
N SER A 460 19.38 4.33 -13.53
CA SER A 460 19.94 5.13 -14.60
C SER A 460 19.21 4.88 -15.92
N GLU A 461 19.02 5.95 -16.70
CA GLU A 461 18.47 5.86 -18.06
C GLU A 461 19.46 5.25 -19.06
N LYS A 462 20.77 5.27 -18.74
CA LYS A 462 21.81 4.62 -19.53
C LYS A 462 21.79 3.12 -19.26
N SER A 463 21.64 2.32 -20.31
CA SER A 463 21.53 0.86 -20.23
C SER A 463 22.73 0.17 -19.57
N VAL A 464 23.96 0.68 -19.77
CA VAL A 464 25.17 0.14 -19.12
C VAL A 464 25.11 0.21 -17.59
N PHE A 465 24.38 1.19 -17.06
CA PHE A 465 24.19 1.43 -15.64
C PHE A 465 22.82 0.98 -15.14
N ALA A 466 22.06 0.20 -15.92
CA ALA A 466 20.79 -0.34 -15.43
C ALA A 466 21.02 -1.21 -14.18
N ILE A 467 20.01 -1.32 -13.32
CA ILE A 467 20.03 -2.25 -12.19
C ILE A 467 19.42 -3.57 -12.65
N ASP A 468 20.22 -4.64 -12.66
CA ASP A 468 19.71 -6.00 -12.68
C ASP A 468 19.34 -6.41 -11.25
N ALA A 469 18.04 -6.39 -10.97
CA ALA A 469 17.52 -6.67 -9.65
C ALA A 469 16.80 -8.03 -9.64
N VAL A 470 17.17 -8.88 -8.67
CA VAL A 470 16.52 -10.16 -8.42
C VAL A 470 16.18 -10.30 -6.95
N VAL A 471 15.17 -11.10 -6.65
CA VAL A 471 14.90 -11.57 -5.29
C VAL A 471 15.01 -13.08 -5.25
N LYS A 472 15.83 -13.58 -4.33
CA LYS A 472 15.94 -15.00 -4.00
C LYS A 472 15.04 -15.28 -2.80
N VAL A 473 14.13 -16.22 -2.94
CA VAL A 473 13.25 -16.68 -1.87
C VAL A 473 13.64 -18.11 -1.54
N THR A 474 14.15 -18.31 -0.33
CA THR A 474 14.50 -19.63 0.19
C THR A 474 13.39 -20.13 1.10
N GLU A 475 12.84 -21.28 0.73
CA GLU A 475 11.75 -21.95 1.42
C GLU A 475 12.20 -22.60 2.73
N PRO A 476 11.28 -22.96 3.64
CA PRO A 476 11.59 -23.72 4.85
C PRO A 476 12.27 -25.07 4.57
N SER A 477 12.03 -25.65 3.38
CA SER A 477 12.67 -26.89 2.91
C SER A 477 14.16 -26.69 2.56
N GLY A 478 14.60 -25.45 2.37
CA GLY A 478 15.92 -25.08 1.85
C GLY A 478 15.98 -24.90 0.33
N GLU A 479 14.88 -25.15 -0.40
CA GLU A 479 14.81 -24.86 -1.85
C GLU A 479 14.78 -23.35 -2.10
N THR A 480 15.44 -22.87 -3.16
CA THR A 480 15.52 -21.44 -3.49
C THR A 480 14.91 -21.16 -4.86
N SER A 481 13.94 -20.26 -4.90
CA SER A 481 13.37 -19.68 -6.12
C SER A 481 13.94 -18.28 -6.38
N ILE A 482 14.15 -17.92 -7.64
CA ILE A 482 14.68 -16.61 -8.05
C ILE A 482 13.62 -15.89 -8.89
N TYR A 483 13.31 -14.65 -8.55
CA TYR A 483 12.37 -13.81 -9.26
C TYR A 483 13.08 -12.54 -9.75
N SER A 484 12.93 -12.20 -11.03
CA SER A 484 13.40 -10.92 -11.57
C SER A 484 12.52 -9.78 -11.06
N LEU A 485 13.14 -8.62 -10.81
CA LEU A 485 12.46 -7.40 -10.42
C LEU A 485 12.54 -6.38 -11.57
N GLU A 486 11.41 -5.75 -11.89
CA GLU A 486 11.33 -4.67 -12.87
C GLU A 486 11.08 -3.33 -12.19
N TRP A 487 11.76 -2.29 -12.64
CA TRP A 487 11.51 -0.94 -12.18
C TRP A 487 10.18 -0.40 -12.74
N ARG A 488 9.31 0.08 -11.86
CA ARG A 488 8.04 0.74 -12.19
C ARG A 488 8.14 2.24 -11.92
N PRO A 489 8.33 3.09 -12.95
CA PRO A 489 8.58 4.53 -12.76
C PRO A 489 7.47 5.29 -12.01
N LEU A 490 6.21 4.92 -12.23
CA LEU A 490 5.06 5.56 -11.58
C LEU A 490 4.96 5.22 -10.08
N GLU A 491 5.38 4.01 -9.70
CA GLU A 491 5.36 3.56 -8.31
C GLU A 491 6.68 3.90 -7.59
N GLN A 492 7.74 4.20 -8.36
CA GLN A 492 9.11 4.38 -7.90
C GLN A 492 9.63 3.17 -7.10
N LYS A 493 9.35 1.96 -7.59
CA LYS A 493 9.76 0.69 -6.96
C LYS A 493 10.21 -0.33 -7.99
N PHE A 494 11.11 -1.21 -7.56
CA PHE A 494 11.34 -2.51 -8.17
C PHE A 494 10.22 -3.46 -7.73
N VAL A 495 9.59 -4.14 -8.68
CA VAL A 495 8.48 -5.09 -8.41
C VAL A 495 8.77 -6.41 -9.08
N SER A 496 8.54 -7.53 -8.39
CA SER A 496 8.80 -8.85 -8.97
C SER A 496 7.90 -9.07 -10.19
N THR A 497 8.43 -9.70 -11.24
CA THR A 497 7.68 -9.96 -12.47
C THR A 497 6.62 -11.04 -12.29
N GLU A 498 6.85 -11.96 -11.35
CA GLU A 498 5.91 -13.00 -10.95
C GLU A 498 5.51 -12.87 -9.48
N PRO A 499 4.32 -13.38 -9.09
CA PRO A 499 3.92 -13.49 -7.70
C PRO A 499 4.81 -14.47 -6.92
N ILE A 500 5.01 -14.18 -5.64
CA ILE A 500 5.78 -15.05 -4.74
C ILE A 500 4.99 -16.31 -4.43
N ARG A 501 5.65 -17.45 -4.56
CA ARG A 501 5.09 -18.78 -4.29
C ARG A 501 5.41 -19.17 -2.86
N VAL A 502 4.40 -19.68 -2.14
CA VAL A 502 4.51 -20.07 -0.74
C VAL A 502 3.92 -21.49 -0.59
N PRO A 503 4.64 -22.55 -1.03
CA PRO A 503 4.11 -23.91 -1.02
C PRO A 503 4.03 -24.54 0.38
N LEU A 504 4.87 -24.08 1.31
CA LEU A 504 5.03 -24.63 2.65
C LEU A 504 4.75 -23.58 3.73
N SER A 505 4.27 -24.00 4.90
CA SER A 505 4.28 -23.14 6.08
C SER A 505 5.65 -23.17 6.77
N GLY A 506 6.03 -22.05 7.39
CA GLY A 506 7.33 -21.89 8.05
C GLY A 506 8.01 -20.57 7.69
N LYS A 507 9.27 -20.43 8.10
CA LYS A 507 10.07 -19.24 7.82
C LYS A 507 10.70 -19.31 6.43
N TYR A 508 10.50 -18.25 5.66
CA TYR A 508 11.17 -18.03 4.38
C TYR A 508 12.25 -16.97 4.56
N ARG A 509 13.40 -17.18 3.92
CA ARG A 509 14.44 -16.15 3.80
C ARG A 509 14.30 -15.48 2.45
N LEU A 510 14.31 -14.16 2.44
CA LEU A 510 14.20 -13.35 1.23
C LEU A 510 15.47 -12.51 1.11
N GLN A 511 16.18 -12.66 -0.01
CA GLN A 511 17.40 -11.91 -0.29
C GLN A 511 17.19 -11.10 -1.58
N VAL A 512 17.10 -9.77 -1.48
CA VAL A 512 16.98 -8.87 -2.63
C VAL A 512 18.38 -8.41 -3.03
N ILE A 513 18.76 -8.67 -4.28
CA ILE A 513 20.08 -8.35 -4.81
C ILE A 513 19.89 -7.45 -6.03
N GLY A 514 20.50 -6.27 -6.01
CA GLY A 514 20.56 -5.35 -7.14
C GLY A 514 22.00 -5.16 -7.59
N LYS A 515 22.26 -5.41 -8.86
CA LYS A 515 23.59 -5.31 -9.46
C LYS A 515 23.64 -4.28 -10.58
N SER A 516 24.80 -3.66 -10.77
CA SER A 516 25.08 -2.83 -11.94
C SER A 516 26.58 -2.90 -12.26
N HIS A 517 27.05 -2.06 -13.18
CA HIS A 517 28.46 -2.00 -13.55
C HIS A 517 29.12 -0.72 -13.03
N ARG A 518 30.38 -0.84 -12.62
CA ARG A 518 31.21 0.26 -12.15
C ARG A 518 32.64 0.16 -12.66
N HIS A 519 33.41 1.18 -12.38
CA HIS A 519 34.85 1.27 -12.60
C HIS A 519 35.60 1.09 -11.26
N ASP A 520 36.50 0.10 -11.19
CA ASP A 520 37.31 -0.23 -10.00
C ASP A 520 38.73 0.36 -10.02
N GLY A 521 39.09 1.11 -11.07
CA GLY A 521 40.41 1.70 -11.25
C GLY A 521 40.52 3.15 -10.78
N PRO A 522 41.66 3.80 -11.06
CA PRO A 522 41.84 5.23 -10.87
C PRO A 522 40.76 6.01 -11.64
N PRO A 523 40.28 7.16 -11.13
CA PRO A 523 39.20 7.91 -11.76
C PRO A 523 39.50 8.32 -13.21
N HIS A 524 40.76 8.63 -13.52
CA HIS A 524 41.17 9.03 -14.87
C HIS A 524 41.11 7.84 -15.84
N VAL A 525 40.47 8.05 -17.00
CA VAL A 525 40.28 7.00 -18.01
C VAL A 525 40.63 7.50 -19.40
N GLU A 526 41.31 6.65 -20.18
CA GLU A 526 41.74 6.96 -21.55
C GLU A 526 40.68 6.58 -22.61
N SER A 527 39.82 5.60 -22.30
CA SER A 527 38.77 5.15 -23.23
C SER A 527 37.57 6.10 -23.20
N ALA A 528 37.04 6.39 -24.38
CA ALA A 528 35.77 7.10 -24.55
C ALA A 528 34.55 6.16 -24.58
N ASN A 529 34.77 4.84 -24.47
CA ASN A 529 33.71 3.84 -24.49
C ASN A 529 33.30 3.46 -23.06
N GLU A 530 32.09 3.84 -22.66
CA GLU A 530 31.53 3.54 -21.34
C GLU A 530 31.52 2.04 -21.03
N ALA A 531 31.17 1.18 -21.99
CA ALA A 531 31.11 -0.26 -21.75
C ALA A 531 32.47 -0.92 -21.50
N GLU A 532 33.57 -0.30 -21.96
CA GLU A 532 34.94 -0.75 -21.66
C GLU A 532 35.43 -0.24 -20.31
N VAL A 533 34.98 0.96 -19.90
CA VAL A 533 35.42 1.60 -18.65
C VAL A 533 34.68 1.03 -17.44
N PHE A 534 33.38 0.77 -17.60
CA PHE A 534 32.48 0.26 -16.56
C PHE A 534 32.18 -1.21 -16.85
N ASP A 535 33.20 -2.05 -16.74
CA ASP A 535 33.14 -3.49 -17.06
C ASP A 535 33.00 -4.38 -15.81
N GLN A 536 33.17 -3.81 -14.61
CA GLN A 536 33.09 -4.56 -13.36
C GLN A 536 31.66 -4.58 -12.82
N GLU A 537 31.08 -5.77 -12.69
CA GLU A 537 29.82 -5.96 -11.99
C GLU A 537 30.00 -5.73 -10.48
N TYR A 538 29.10 -4.97 -9.86
CA TYR A 538 29.06 -4.78 -8.42
C TYR A 538 27.63 -4.85 -7.88
N VAL A 539 27.53 -5.15 -6.59
CA VAL A 539 26.27 -5.21 -5.87
C VAL A 539 25.99 -3.84 -5.25
N ILE A 540 24.90 -3.20 -5.69
CA ILE A 540 24.43 -1.92 -5.14
C ILE A 540 23.73 -2.14 -3.80
N PHE A 541 22.92 -3.19 -3.74
CA PHE A 541 22.22 -3.61 -2.53
C PHE A 541 22.13 -5.13 -2.50
N ASP A 542 22.46 -5.71 -1.34
CA ASP A 542 22.20 -7.10 -0.98
C ASP A 542 21.48 -7.06 0.38
N VAL A 543 20.19 -7.40 0.37
CA VAL A 543 19.33 -7.18 1.52
C VAL A 543 18.63 -8.46 1.88
N ASP A 544 18.96 -8.97 3.06
CA ASP A 544 18.30 -10.12 3.68
C ASP A 544 17.08 -9.68 4.52
N SER A 545 16.00 -10.44 4.41
CA SER A 545 14.82 -10.36 5.28
C SER A 545 14.20 -11.74 5.49
N GLU A 546 13.22 -11.82 6.38
CA GLU A 546 12.43 -13.01 6.61
C GLU A 546 10.94 -12.67 6.54
N PHE A 547 10.13 -13.62 6.05
CA PHE A 547 8.67 -13.61 6.23
C PHE A 547 8.21 -15.02 6.61
N THR A 548 7.00 -15.13 7.20
CA THR A 548 6.45 -16.43 7.60
C THR A 548 5.33 -16.86 6.68
N GLY A 549 5.49 -18.01 6.02
CA GLY A 549 4.40 -18.74 5.38
C GLY A 549 3.49 -19.34 6.45
N VAL A 550 2.21 -18.96 6.47
CA VAL A 550 1.23 -19.48 7.42
C VAL A 550 0.21 -20.34 6.70
N SER A 551 -0.05 -21.54 7.22
CA SER A 551 -1.15 -22.36 6.71
C SER A 551 -2.46 -21.61 6.91
N GLY A 552 -3.15 -21.33 5.80
CA GLY A 552 -4.46 -20.69 5.82
C GLY A 552 -5.58 -21.72 5.84
N THR A 553 -6.69 -21.40 6.48
CA THR A 553 -7.90 -22.23 6.46
C THR A 553 -8.76 -21.78 5.28
N GLU A 554 -9.03 -22.69 4.33
CA GLU A 554 -9.99 -22.39 3.27
C GLU A 554 -11.40 -22.31 3.88
N MET A 555 -12.12 -21.24 3.55
CA MET A 555 -13.52 -21.04 3.90
C MET A 555 -14.40 -21.28 2.68
N ARG A 556 -15.55 -21.93 2.90
CA ARG A 556 -16.58 -22.19 1.90
C ARG A 556 -17.93 -21.75 2.43
N ILE A 557 -18.78 -21.27 1.52
CA ILE A 557 -20.17 -20.93 1.84
C ILE A 557 -21.04 -22.11 1.44
N GLU A 558 -21.76 -22.66 2.40
CA GLU A 558 -22.74 -23.73 2.19
C GLU A 558 -24.15 -23.18 2.38
N ALA A 559 -24.99 -23.26 1.35
CA ALA A 559 -26.37 -22.80 1.45
C ALA A 559 -27.28 -23.84 2.11
N ILE A 560 -27.98 -23.42 3.17
CA ILE A 560 -28.94 -24.23 3.90
C ILE A 560 -30.37 -23.95 3.42
N ASN A 561 -30.69 -22.68 3.18
CA ASN A 561 -31.99 -22.27 2.67
C ASN A 561 -31.84 -21.05 1.75
N PRO A 562 -32.30 -21.11 0.49
CA PRO A 562 -32.63 -22.32 -0.28
C PRO A 562 -31.51 -23.35 -0.31
N ALA A 563 -31.88 -24.62 -0.13
CA ALA A 563 -31.01 -25.73 -0.53
C ALA A 563 -31.01 -25.86 -2.06
N GLN A 564 -29.94 -26.41 -2.61
CA GLN A 564 -29.79 -26.59 -4.06
C GLN A 564 -30.96 -27.40 -4.65
N ASN A 565 -31.54 -26.89 -5.73
CA ASN A 565 -32.70 -27.43 -6.44
C ASN A 565 -33.96 -27.60 -5.58
N SER A 566 -34.05 -26.92 -4.44
CA SER A 566 -35.23 -26.96 -3.57
C SER A 566 -36.40 -26.16 -4.15
N ARG A 567 -37.63 -26.56 -3.79
CA ARG A 567 -38.85 -25.83 -4.12
C ARG A 567 -39.32 -25.05 -2.88
N ILE A 568 -39.35 -23.72 -2.97
CA ILE A 568 -39.70 -22.82 -1.88
C ILE A 568 -41.05 -22.15 -2.15
N GLY A 569 -41.95 -22.24 -1.18
CA GLY A 569 -43.22 -21.55 -1.19
C GLY A 569 -43.86 -21.53 0.20
N PRO A 570 -44.91 -20.72 0.40
CA PRO A 570 -45.55 -19.86 -0.61
C PRO A 570 -44.79 -18.53 -0.83
N ILE A 571 -44.97 -17.91 -2.01
CA ILE A 571 -44.41 -16.58 -2.34
C ILE A 571 -45.30 -15.50 -1.73
N HIS A 572 -46.62 -15.68 -1.77
CA HIS A 572 -47.59 -14.74 -1.23
C HIS A 572 -48.34 -15.30 0.00
N GLU A 573 -48.76 -14.38 0.87
CA GLU A 573 -49.69 -14.71 1.96
C GLU A 573 -51.11 -15.01 1.42
N THR A 574 -51.97 -15.61 2.25
CA THR A 574 -53.38 -15.83 1.89
C THR A 574 -54.22 -14.57 2.10
N ILE A 575 -55.39 -14.50 1.46
CA ILE A 575 -56.33 -13.37 1.54
C ILE A 575 -56.76 -12.99 2.98
N LEU A 576 -56.63 -13.92 3.94
CA LEU A 576 -57.03 -13.71 5.33
C LEU A 576 -56.22 -12.59 6.02
N LYS A 577 -55.07 -12.21 5.47
CA LYS A 577 -54.19 -11.16 6.01
C LYS A 577 -54.30 -9.80 5.29
N GLY A 578 -55.08 -9.70 4.21
CA GLY A 578 -55.26 -8.45 3.46
C GLY A 578 -55.61 -8.67 1.99
N TRP A 579 -56.13 -7.62 1.35
CA TRP A 579 -56.41 -7.60 -0.10
C TRP A 579 -55.31 -6.84 -0.86
N LYS A 580 -54.97 -7.36 -2.03
CA LYS A 580 -53.62 -7.52 -2.61
C LYS A 580 -52.74 -8.44 -1.74
N LEU A 581 -52.39 -9.60 -2.28
CA LEU A 581 -51.65 -10.60 -1.51
C LEU A 581 -50.23 -10.10 -1.26
N LYS A 582 -49.79 -10.08 0.01
CA LYS A 582 -48.46 -9.58 0.38
C LYS A 582 -47.40 -10.64 0.10
N ALA A 583 -46.33 -10.28 -0.60
CA ALA A 583 -45.20 -11.17 -0.81
C ALA A 583 -44.41 -11.42 0.48
N LEU A 584 -44.05 -12.68 0.70
CA LEU A 584 -43.16 -13.13 1.76
C LEU A 584 -41.71 -13.02 1.27
N PRO A 585 -40.80 -12.43 2.08
CA PRO A 585 -39.39 -12.40 1.74
C PRO A 585 -38.82 -13.82 1.70
N LEU A 586 -37.83 -14.03 0.84
CA LEU A 586 -37.04 -15.25 0.83
C LEU A 586 -36.07 -15.23 2.00
N LYS A 587 -36.26 -16.14 2.95
CA LYS A 587 -35.28 -16.37 4.02
C LYS A 587 -34.05 -17.05 3.45
N VAL A 588 -32.91 -16.39 3.57
CA VAL A 588 -31.60 -16.92 3.20
C VAL A 588 -30.87 -17.34 4.46
N GLN A 589 -30.33 -18.56 4.45
CA GLN A 589 -29.53 -19.12 5.52
C GLN A 589 -28.35 -19.85 4.91
N VAL A 590 -27.14 -19.46 5.30
CA VAL A 590 -25.89 -20.07 4.84
C VAL A 590 -24.99 -20.37 6.03
N ASN A 591 -24.15 -21.38 5.91
CA ASN A 591 -23.07 -21.66 6.84
C ASN A 591 -21.73 -21.28 6.21
N LEU A 592 -20.85 -20.72 7.01
CA LEU A 592 -19.43 -20.57 6.72
C LEU A 592 -18.72 -21.78 7.32
N VAL A 593 -18.11 -22.60 6.46
CA VAL A 593 -17.46 -23.86 6.84
C VAL A 593 -16.02 -23.90 6.35
N ASP A 594 -15.20 -24.74 6.97
CA ASP A 594 -13.86 -25.08 6.46
C ASP A 594 -13.90 -26.20 5.41
N GLN A 595 -12.73 -26.66 4.97
CA GLN A 595 -12.60 -27.76 3.99
C GLN A 595 -13.24 -29.07 4.46
N ASP A 596 -13.23 -29.34 5.76
CA ASP A 596 -13.81 -30.54 6.37
C ASP A 596 -15.32 -30.41 6.64
N GLY A 597 -15.92 -29.26 6.30
CA GLY A 597 -17.33 -28.95 6.53
C GLY A 597 -17.65 -28.56 7.98
N LYS A 598 -16.63 -28.25 8.80
CA LYS A 598 -16.82 -27.78 10.16
C LYS A 598 -17.13 -26.28 10.15
N LEU A 599 -18.08 -25.87 10.99
CA LEU A 599 -18.48 -24.46 11.12
C LEU A 599 -17.32 -23.60 11.61
N LEU A 600 -17.06 -22.52 10.87
CA LEU A 600 -16.07 -21.50 11.22
C LEU A 600 -16.71 -20.42 12.10
N ASN A 601 -15.98 -19.91 13.08
CA ASN A 601 -16.45 -18.80 13.90
C ASN A 601 -16.35 -17.48 13.11
N PRO A 602 -17.45 -16.78 12.81
CA PRO A 602 -17.42 -15.58 11.97
C PRO A 602 -16.55 -14.48 12.54
N ASP A 603 -16.53 -14.30 13.88
CA ASP A 603 -15.71 -13.30 14.56
C ASP A 603 -14.20 -13.57 14.48
N GLU A 604 -13.81 -14.81 14.17
CA GLU A 604 -12.41 -15.18 13.90
C GLU A 604 -12.04 -14.92 12.45
N VAL A 605 -12.97 -15.13 11.52
CA VAL A 605 -12.75 -14.95 10.07
C VAL A 605 -12.82 -13.48 9.66
N PHE A 606 -13.85 -12.76 10.11
CA PHE A 606 -14.12 -11.38 9.71
C PHE A 606 -14.05 -10.43 10.92
N PRO A 607 -13.45 -9.23 10.79
CA PRO A 607 -13.54 -8.18 11.80
C PRO A 607 -14.96 -7.65 12.02
N ASP A 608 -15.75 -7.56 10.95
CA ASP A 608 -17.19 -7.26 11.02
C ASP A 608 -17.98 -8.35 10.28
N PRO A 609 -18.37 -9.44 10.98
CA PRO A 609 -19.15 -10.51 10.37
C PRO A 609 -20.51 -10.04 9.84
N ASN A 610 -21.10 -8.99 10.42
CA ASN A 610 -22.43 -8.53 10.04
C ASN A 610 -22.44 -7.68 8.76
N ASP A 611 -21.28 -7.45 8.15
CA ASP A 611 -21.12 -6.77 6.88
C ASP A 611 -20.33 -7.59 5.82
N ALA A 612 -19.94 -8.82 6.15
CA ALA A 612 -19.02 -9.62 5.33
C ALA A 612 -19.67 -10.28 4.10
N LEU A 613 -20.90 -10.75 4.23
CA LEU A 613 -21.60 -11.52 3.20
C LEU A 613 -22.81 -10.78 2.63
N VAL A 614 -22.98 -10.84 1.32
CA VAL A 614 -24.11 -10.24 0.60
C VAL A 614 -24.80 -11.29 -0.24
N ALA A 615 -26.14 -11.28 -0.23
CA ALA A 615 -26.94 -12.21 -1.00
C ALA A 615 -27.95 -11.48 -1.90
N TYR A 616 -28.20 -12.03 -3.09
CA TYR A 616 -29.19 -11.53 -4.04
C TYR A 616 -29.67 -12.66 -4.97
N ILE A 617 -30.81 -12.48 -5.61
CA ILE A 617 -31.42 -13.46 -6.50
C ILE A 617 -31.23 -13.01 -7.94
N LYS A 618 -30.84 -13.96 -8.80
CA LYS A 618 -30.86 -13.86 -10.25
C LYS A 618 -32.02 -14.71 -10.77
N ALA A 619 -32.93 -14.11 -11.53
CA ALA A 619 -34.10 -14.80 -12.10
C ALA A 619 -34.21 -14.54 -13.61
N GLU A 620 -34.65 -15.56 -14.35
CA GLU A 620 -35.02 -15.43 -15.75
C GLU A 620 -36.49 -15.04 -15.85
N THR A 621 -36.79 -13.97 -16.58
CA THR A 621 -38.18 -13.55 -16.81
C THR A 621 -38.78 -14.43 -17.90
N PRO A 622 -39.99 -15.01 -17.72
CA PRO A 622 -40.63 -15.77 -18.79
C PRO A 622 -40.83 -14.88 -20.03
N ALA A 623 -40.30 -15.35 -21.16
CA ALA A 623 -40.27 -14.61 -22.42
C ALA A 623 -41.66 -14.11 -22.84
N SER A 624 -41.80 -12.79 -22.96
CA SER A 624 -42.80 -12.22 -23.84
C SER A 624 -42.38 -12.55 -25.28
N PRO A 625 -43.30 -12.93 -26.19
CA PRO A 625 -42.96 -13.41 -27.55
C PRO A 625 -42.24 -12.40 -28.46
N SER A 626 -41.82 -11.24 -27.94
CA SER A 626 -41.09 -10.19 -28.67
C SER A 626 -39.88 -9.61 -27.92
N SER A 627 -39.36 -10.23 -26.86
CA SER A 627 -38.21 -9.70 -26.11
C SER A 627 -37.11 -10.76 -25.91
N THR A 628 -35.86 -10.37 -26.15
CA THR A 628 -34.66 -11.08 -25.66
C THR A 628 -34.77 -11.34 -24.16
N GLU A 629 -34.35 -12.51 -23.71
CA GLU A 629 -34.30 -12.91 -22.29
C GLU A 629 -33.60 -11.82 -21.45
N GLU A 630 -34.36 -11.12 -20.62
CA GLU A 630 -33.83 -10.10 -19.72
C GLU A 630 -33.67 -10.73 -18.33
N MET A 631 -32.45 -10.66 -17.78
CA MET A 631 -32.14 -11.17 -16.44
C MET A 631 -32.51 -10.12 -15.38
N VAL A 632 -33.31 -10.52 -14.40
CA VAL A 632 -33.74 -9.65 -13.31
C VAL A 632 -32.96 -10.01 -12.04
N PHE A 633 -32.38 -9.00 -11.40
CA PHE A 633 -31.65 -9.13 -10.14
C PHE A 633 -32.44 -8.48 -8.99
N SER A 634 -32.52 -9.16 -7.84
CA SER A 634 -33.05 -8.55 -6.62
C SER A 634 -32.05 -7.53 -6.04
N PRO A 635 -32.49 -6.65 -5.12
CA PRO A 635 -31.57 -5.87 -4.30
C PRO A 635 -30.59 -6.78 -3.55
N LYS A 636 -29.35 -6.32 -3.42
CA LYS A 636 -28.31 -6.95 -2.58
C LYS A 636 -28.67 -6.76 -1.10
N VAL A 637 -28.70 -7.85 -0.33
CA VAL A 637 -29.00 -7.86 1.11
C VAL A 637 -27.80 -8.38 1.88
N ILE A 638 -27.38 -7.67 2.92
CA ILE A 638 -26.31 -8.10 3.81
C ILE A 638 -26.83 -9.22 4.71
N LEU A 639 -26.13 -10.35 4.76
CA LEU A 639 -26.42 -11.45 5.67
C LEU A 639 -25.74 -11.19 7.02
N ARG A 640 -26.48 -11.37 8.11
CA ARG A 640 -25.98 -11.15 9.49
C ARG A 640 -25.60 -12.46 10.14
N ALA A 641 -24.52 -12.45 10.91
CA ALA A 641 -24.10 -13.61 11.67
C ALA A 641 -25.14 -13.95 12.76
N SER A 642 -25.46 -15.23 12.90
CA SER A 642 -26.43 -15.75 13.86
C SER A 642 -25.86 -15.74 15.27
N ALA A 643 -26.48 -15.00 16.18
CA ALA A 643 -26.09 -14.99 17.60
C ALA A 643 -26.33 -16.35 18.32
N GLN A 644 -27.12 -17.24 17.71
CA GLN A 644 -27.52 -18.52 18.32
C GLN A 644 -26.63 -19.69 17.84
N LYS A 645 -26.04 -19.57 16.65
CA LYS A 645 -25.26 -20.63 16.02
C LYS A 645 -24.03 -20.05 15.33
N PRO A 646 -22.83 -20.19 15.92
CA PRO A 646 -21.59 -19.73 15.29
C PRO A 646 -21.41 -20.35 13.91
N GLY A 647 -21.03 -19.52 12.94
CA GLY A 647 -20.80 -19.90 11.54
C GLY A 647 -22.01 -19.77 10.64
N GLU A 648 -23.19 -19.49 11.18
CA GLU A 648 -24.41 -19.31 10.39
C GLU A 648 -24.68 -17.84 10.09
N PHE A 649 -25.09 -17.54 8.85
CA PHE A 649 -25.49 -16.21 8.41
C PHE A 649 -26.91 -16.24 7.86
N ILE A 650 -27.71 -15.23 8.23
CA ILE A 650 -29.14 -15.17 7.95
C ILE A 650 -29.50 -13.80 7.36
N GLY A 651 -30.38 -13.78 6.37
CA GLY A 651 -30.95 -12.56 5.81
C GLY A 651 -32.28 -12.80 5.10
N ASP A 652 -33.01 -11.72 4.82
CA ASP A 652 -34.31 -11.77 4.16
C ASP A 652 -34.26 -10.98 2.85
N ILE A 653 -34.40 -11.66 1.70
CA ILE A 653 -34.42 -11.01 0.38
C ILE A 653 -35.86 -10.71 -0.03
N PRO A 654 -36.23 -9.45 -0.28
CA PRO A 654 -37.53 -9.12 -0.85
C PRO A 654 -37.59 -9.60 -2.31
N SER A 655 -38.48 -10.53 -2.61
CA SER A 655 -38.70 -11.03 -3.97
C SER A 655 -40.13 -11.54 -4.13
N GLU A 656 -40.79 -11.12 -5.21
CA GLU A 656 -42.14 -11.55 -5.60
C GLU A 656 -42.11 -12.49 -6.82
N MET A 657 -40.90 -12.82 -7.30
CA MET A 657 -40.71 -13.58 -8.53
C MET A 657 -41.06 -15.07 -8.33
N GLU A 658 -41.82 -15.65 -9.26
CA GLU A 658 -42.14 -17.07 -9.36
C GLU A 658 -41.27 -17.74 -10.44
N GLY A 659 -40.93 -19.03 -10.30
CA GLY A 659 -40.17 -19.79 -11.30
C GLY A 659 -38.77 -20.20 -10.87
N GLN A 660 -37.92 -20.57 -11.85
CA GLN A 660 -36.52 -20.93 -11.62
C GLN A 660 -35.68 -19.69 -11.29
N GLN A 661 -34.87 -19.80 -10.24
CA GLN A 661 -34.07 -18.70 -9.70
C GLN A 661 -32.73 -19.24 -9.22
N THR A 662 -31.73 -18.36 -9.15
CA THR A 662 -30.42 -18.65 -8.58
C THR A 662 -30.15 -17.67 -7.45
N LEU A 663 -29.95 -18.18 -6.23
CA LEU A 663 -29.43 -17.38 -5.13
C LEU A 663 -27.92 -17.23 -5.35
N ILE A 664 -27.43 -16.00 -5.29
CA ILE A 664 -26.02 -15.67 -5.35
C ILE A 664 -25.61 -15.14 -3.99
N VAL A 665 -24.58 -15.73 -3.39
CA VAL A 665 -23.98 -15.27 -2.14
C VAL A 665 -22.52 -14.90 -2.40
N GLU A 666 -22.15 -13.69 -2.03
CA GLU A 666 -20.86 -13.06 -2.33
C GLU A 666 -20.17 -12.63 -1.04
N VAL A 667 -18.88 -12.95 -0.89
CA VAL A 667 -17.99 -12.33 0.12
C VAL A 667 -17.54 -10.97 -0.40
N LYS A 668 -17.85 -9.88 0.33
CA LYS A 668 -17.39 -8.54 -0.06
C LYS A 668 -15.88 -8.48 -0.16
N GLU A 669 -15.36 -7.65 -1.08
CA GLU A 669 -13.91 -7.46 -1.28
C GLU A 669 -13.19 -7.11 0.03
N ASP A 670 -13.67 -6.08 0.70
CA ASP A 670 -13.06 -5.54 1.91
C ASP A 670 -13.01 -6.61 3.03
N ALA A 671 -14.08 -7.39 3.15
CA ALA A 671 -14.18 -8.49 4.10
C ALA A 671 -13.27 -9.66 3.72
N TYR A 672 -13.11 -9.94 2.43
CA TYR A 672 -12.18 -10.96 1.92
C TYR A 672 -10.73 -10.59 2.23
N GLN A 673 -10.31 -9.35 1.94
CA GLN A 673 -8.95 -8.87 2.26
C GLN A 673 -8.67 -8.94 3.77
N GLN A 674 -9.67 -8.63 4.60
CA GLN A 674 -9.58 -8.77 6.05
C GLN A 674 -9.50 -10.24 6.49
N ALA A 675 -10.24 -11.14 5.86
CA ALA A 675 -10.16 -12.58 6.13
C ALA A 675 -8.78 -13.14 5.78
N LEU A 676 -8.17 -12.71 4.68
CA LEU A 676 -6.80 -13.07 4.30
C LEU A 676 -5.79 -12.67 5.37
N SER A 677 -5.92 -11.46 5.94
CA SER A 677 -5.08 -11.01 7.06
C SER A 677 -5.22 -11.87 8.32
N ARG A 678 -6.36 -12.56 8.46
CA ARG A 678 -6.66 -13.50 9.55
C ARG A 678 -6.44 -14.95 9.19
N LYS A 679 -5.74 -15.22 8.07
CA LYS A 679 -5.37 -16.55 7.58
C LYS A 679 -6.55 -17.38 7.05
N TYR A 680 -7.63 -16.74 6.61
CA TYR A 680 -8.76 -17.40 5.96
C TYR A 680 -8.85 -17.00 4.48
N TRP A 681 -9.16 -17.92 3.59
CA TRP A 681 -9.16 -17.67 2.14
C TRP A 681 -10.20 -18.53 1.42
N THR A 682 -10.59 -18.21 0.18
CA THR A 682 -11.54 -19.01 -0.58
C THR A 682 -11.26 -18.93 -2.07
N TYR A 683 -11.36 -20.04 -2.80
CA TYR A 683 -11.29 -20.03 -4.28
C TYR A 683 -12.58 -19.51 -4.93
N GLN A 684 -13.69 -19.47 -4.19
CA GLN A 684 -14.99 -19.10 -4.70
C GLN A 684 -15.62 -18.02 -3.83
N ARG A 685 -15.32 -16.76 -4.16
CA ARG A 685 -15.95 -15.60 -3.50
C ARG A 685 -17.44 -15.51 -3.76
N VAL A 686 -17.93 -16.16 -4.82
CA VAL A 686 -19.32 -16.18 -5.25
C VAL A 686 -19.81 -17.62 -5.27
N THR A 687 -20.90 -17.89 -4.54
CA THR A 687 -21.58 -19.18 -4.54
C THR A 687 -22.96 -19.03 -5.17
N GLU A 688 -23.24 -19.84 -6.20
CA GLU A 688 -24.52 -19.84 -6.93
C GLU A 688 -25.36 -21.07 -6.56
N ILE A 689 -26.60 -20.86 -6.14
CA ILE A 689 -27.51 -21.92 -5.68
C ILE A 689 -28.83 -21.86 -6.45
N PRO A 690 -29.07 -22.75 -7.42
CA PRO A 690 -30.34 -22.81 -8.14
C PRO A 690 -31.48 -23.33 -7.23
N PHE A 691 -32.68 -22.77 -7.36
CA PHE A 691 -33.89 -23.18 -6.66
C PHE A 691 -35.15 -22.76 -7.42
N VAL A 692 -36.33 -23.23 -7.00
CA VAL A 692 -37.62 -22.91 -7.64
C VAL A 692 -38.57 -22.28 -6.62
N ARG A 693 -39.15 -21.12 -6.95
CA ARG A 693 -40.24 -20.54 -6.16
C ARG A 693 -41.58 -20.81 -6.80
N ALA A 694 -42.58 -21.18 -5.99
CA ALA A 694 -43.94 -21.40 -6.48
C ALA A 694 -44.98 -21.03 -5.43
N ASP A 695 -46.11 -20.49 -5.90
CA ASP A 695 -47.25 -20.22 -5.04
C ASP A 695 -48.17 -21.42 -4.83
N CYS A 696 -48.88 -21.40 -3.70
CA CYS A 696 -49.96 -22.33 -3.42
C CYS A 696 -51.25 -21.92 -4.15
N LEU A 697 -52.19 -22.86 -4.34
CA LEU A 697 -53.48 -22.58 -5.00
C LEU A 697 -54.23 -21.39 -4.37
N PHE A 698 -54.19 -21.26 -3.03
CA PHE A 698 -54.85 -20.17 -2.29
C PHE A 698 -53.97 -18.93 -2.10
N CYS A 699 -52.79 -18.93 -2.70
CA CYS A 699 -51.81 -17.84 -2.63
C CYS A 699 -51.78 -17.05 -3.95
N ARG A 700 -52.72 -17.32 -4.87
CA ARG A 700 -52.85 -16.64 -6.17
C ARG A 700 -54.09 -15.76 -6.21
N GLU A 701 -53.95 -14.54 -6.71
CA GLU A 701 -55.09 -13.61 -6.89
C GLU A 701 -56.13 -14.19 -7.85
N GLU A 702 -55.67 -14.87 -8.91
CA GLU A 702 -56.49 -15.55 -9.93
C GLU A 702 -57.51 -16.52 -9.32
N THR A 703 -57.11 -17.30 -8.30
CA THR A 703 -58.00 -18.25 -7.62
C THR A 703 -59.15 -17.53 -6.94
N TYR A 704 -58.90 -16.36 -6.33
CA TYR A 704 -59.95 -15.58 -5.68
C TYR A 704 -60.86 -14.88 -6.68
N TYR A 705 -60.33 -14.39 -7.81
CA TYR A 705 -61.15 -13.89 -8.92
C TYR A 705 -62.04 -14.98 -9.51
N ALA A 706 -61.53 -16.20 -9.69
CA ALA A 706 -62.31 -17.34 -10.16
C ALA A 706 -63.42 -17.72 -9.17
N LEU A 707 -63.13 -17.77 -7.87
CA LEU A 707 -64.14 -18.04 -6.83
C LEU A 707 -65.22 -16.94 -6.78
N LEU A 708 -64.83 -15.66 -6.93
CA LEU A 708 -65.76 -14.54 -7.02
C LEU A 708 -66.67 -14.69 -8.26
N ALA A 709 -66.10 -14.98 -9.43
CA ALA A 709 -66.83 -15.18 -10.67
C ALA A 709 -67.84 -16.33 -10.57
N MET A 710 -67.43 -17.47 -9.99
CA MET A 710 -68.31 -18.61 -9.74
C MET A 710 -69.48 -18.25 -8.81
N THR A 711 -69.21 -17.43 -7.79
CA THR A 711 -70.25 -16.95 -6.86
C THR A 711 -71.24 -16.03 -7.56
N VAL A 712 -70.77 -15.11 -8.41
CA VAL A 712 -71.62 -14.22 -9.21
C VAL A 712 -72.50 -15.02 -10.17
N ILE A 713 -71.93 -16.01 -10.88
CA ILE A 713 -72.68 -16.90 -11.79
C ILE A 713 -73.78 -17.65 -11.04
N ALA A 714 -73.48 -18.19 -9.85
CA ALA A 714 -74.47 -18.87 -9.02
C ALA A 714 -75.63 -17.95 -8.60
N ILE A 715 -75.32 -16.72 -8.18
CA ILE A 715 -76.33 -15.72 -7.80
C ILE A 715 -77.22 -15.37 -9.01
N VAL A 716 -76.63 -15.10 -10.17
CA VAL A 716 -77.38 -14.82 -11.41
C VAL A 716 -78.27 -16.00 -11.79
N GLY A 717 -77.76 -17.23 -11.71
CA GLY A 717 -78.55 -18.45 -11.96
C GLY A 717 -79.77 -18.59 -11.05
N VAL A 718 -79.62 -18.28 -9.75
CA VAL A 718 -80.73 -18.28 -8.79
C VAL A 718 -81.77 -17.22 -9.12
N VAL A 719 -81.35 -16.02 -9.55
CA VAL A 719 -82.26 -14.94 -9.96
C VAL A 719 -83.07 -15.33 -11.20
N VAL A 720 -82.40 -15.84 -12.25
CA VAL A 720 -83.07 -16.27 -13.49
C VAL A 720 -84.05 -17.41 -13.24
N TYR A 721 -83.68 -18.40 -12.41
CA TYR A 721 -84.57 -19.49 -12.02
C TYR A 721 -85.85 -18.98 -11.35
N ASN A 722 -85.74 -18.01 -10.43
CA ASN A 722 -86.89 -17.44 -9.72
C ASN A 722 -87.81 -16.62 -10.64
N ILE A 723 -87.26 -15.94 -11.65
CA ILE A 723 -88.06 -15.22 -12.66
C ILE A 723 -88.84 -16.22 -13.53
N SER A 724 -88.19 -17.28 -14.00
CA SER A 724 -88.78 -18.29 -14.91
C SER A 724 -89.98 -19.04 -14.31
N ILE A 725 -89.96 -19.35 -13.00
CA ILE A 725 -91.06 -20.07 -12.34
C ILE A 725 -92.31 -19.19 -12.10
N ARG A 726 -92.19 -17.86 -12.21
CA ARG A 726 -93.27 -16.89 -11.93
C ARG A 726 -93.92 -16.29 -13.17
N THR A 727 -93.40 -16.57 -14.37
CA THR A 727 -93.98 -16.17 -15.66
C THR A 727 -94.96 -17.23 -16.17
N ASN A 728 -96.12 -16.83 -16.73
CA ASN A 728 -97.19 -17.70 -17.23
C ASN A 728 -97.87 -18.57 -16.16
N LYS A 729 -98.50 -17.92 -15.17
CA LYS A 729 -99.14 -18.57 -14.02
C LYS A 729 -100.30 -19.46 -14.44
N VAL A 730 -100.48 -20.60 -13.75
CA VAL A 730 -101.68 -21.42 -13.88
C VAL A 730 -102.74 -20.86 -12.95
N ALA A 731 -103.95 -20.64 -13.45
CA ALA A 731 -105.06 -20.07 -12.70
C ALA A 731 -106.36 -20.76 -13.11
N GLY A 732 -107.19 -21.13 -12.15
CA GLY A 732 -108.40 -21.93 -12.36
C GLY A 732 -108.60 -22.89 -11.19
N THR A 733 -109.55 -23.79 -11.34
CA THR A 733 -109.86 -24.86 -10.42
C THR A 733 -109.82 -26.18 -11.17
N LEU A 734 -109.11 -27.16 -10.63
CA LEU A 734 -109.20 -28.54 -11.10
C LEU A 734 -110.28 -29.24 -10.29
N VAL A 735 -111.34 -29.67 -10.95
CA VAL A 735 -112.50 -30.31 -10.34
C VAL A 735 -112.54 -31.77 -10.76
N PHE A 736 -112.81 -32.66 -9.81
CA PHE A 736 -113.03 -34.07 -10.04
C PHE A 736 -114.53 -34.36 -9.92
N VAL A 737 -115.11 -35.01 -10.91
CA VAL A 737 -116.56 -35.30 -10.97
C VAL A 737 -116.82 -36.77 -11.27
N ASP A 738 -117.92 -37.29 -10.76
CA ASP A 738 -118.48 -38.61 -11.06
C ASP A 738 -119.98 -38.43 -11.38
N GLY A 739 -120.31 -38.52 -12.66
CA GLY A 739 -121.61 -38.10 -13.19
C GLY A 739 -121.93 -36.62 -12.85
N PRO A 740 -123.10 -36.31 -12.28
CA PRO A 740 -123.46 -34.94 -11.88
C PRO A 740 -122.82 -34.49 -10.54
N THR A 741 -122.08 -35.36 -9.84
CA THR A 741 -121.61 -35.09 -8.47
C THR A 741 -120.15 -34.63 -8.48
N ARG A 742 -119.85 -33.50 -7.81
CA ARG A 742 -118.46 -33.03 -7.59
C ARG A 742 -117.82 -33.80 -6.43
N ILE A 743 -116.69 -34.45 -6.68
CA ILE A 743 -115.96 -35.26 -5.70
C ILE A 743 -114.92 -34.42 -4.95
N ALA A 744 -114.15 -33.59 -5.67
CA ALA A 744 -113.09 -32.76 -5.10
C ALA A 744 -112.79 -31.55 -5.98
N GLU A 745 -112.32 -30.46 -5.38
CA GLU A 745 -111.91 -29.25 -6.09
C GLU A 745 -110.57 -28.72 -5.56
N PHE A 746 -109.71 -28.26 -6.47
CA PHE A 746 -108.39 -27.75 -6.13
C PHE A 746 -108.12 -26.44 -6.86
N GLY A 747 -107.98 -25.36 -6.10
CA GLY A 747 -107.55 -24.07 -6.62
C GLY A 747 -106.11 -24.14 -7.16
N LEU A 748 -105.92 -23.68 -8.40
CA LEU A 748 -104.64 -23.80 -9.10
C LEU A 748 -103.74 -22.57 -8.94
N TYR A 749 -104.27 -21.46 -8.44
CA TYR A 749 -103.52 -20.22 -8.28
C TYR A 749 -102.56 -20.27 -7.09
N ASN A 750 -101.25 -20.46 -7.36
CA ASN A 750 -100.19 -20.45 -6.35
C ASN A 750 -99.03 -19.48 -6.67
N GLY A 751 -99.21 -18.62 -7.67
CA GLY A 751 -98.19 -17.67 -8.13
C GLY A 751 -97.07 -18.28 -8.98
N LYS A 752 -97.15 -19.57 -9.34
CA LYS A 752 -96.21 -20.27 -10.23
C LYS A 752 -96.90 -20.69 -11.53
N ASN A 753 -96.11 -21.06 -12.53
CA ASN A 753 -96.58 -21.64 -13.79
C ASN A 753 -96.97 -23.13 -13.71
N PHE A 754 -97.04 -23.67 -12.49
CA PHE A 754 -97.62 -24.97 -12.20
C PHE A 754 -98.12 -25.04 -10.75
N ARG A 755 -99.13 -25.86 -10.51
CA ARG A 755 -99.60 -26.25 -9.17
C ARG A 755 -99.37 -27.73 -8.99
N VAL A 756 -98.64 -28.11 -7.93
CA VAL A 756 -98.59 -29.51 -7.49
C VAL A 756 -99.59 -29.67 -6.35
N ILE A 757 -100.62 -30.46 -6.60
CA ILE A 757 -101.57 -30.97 -5.60
C ILE A 757 -100.89 -32.17 -4.96
N LYS A 758 -100.46 -32.00 -3.71
CA LYS A 758 -99.64 -32.99 -2.99
C LYS A 758 -100.53 -34.09 -2.40
N GLY A 759 -99.93 -35.24 -2.11
CA GLY A 759 -100.64 -36.38 -1.51
C GLY A 759 -101.40 -36.08 -0.21
N ARG A 760 -101.01 -35.05 0.57
CA ARG A 760 -101.75 -34.60 1.76
C ARG A 760 -103.07 -33.89 1.40
N GLU A 761 -103.13 -33.19 0.28
CA GLU A 761 -104.37 -32.59 -0.23
C GLU A 761 -105.28 -33.69 -0.82
N LEU A 762 -104.68 -34.69 -1.48
CA LEU A 762 -105.41 -35.82 -2.07
C LEU A 762 -105.81 -36.91 -1.06
N SER A 763 -105.21 -36.96 0.13
CA SER A 763 -105.54 -37.97 1.14
C SER A 763 -106.96 -37.82 1.69
N PHE A 764 -107.54 -36.63 1.59
CA PHE A 764 -108.95 -36.37 1.92
C PHE A 764 -109.92 -36.99 0.90
N TYR A 765 -109.41 -37.37 -0.28
CA TYR A 765 -110.19 -37.92 -1.38
C TYR A 765 -109.55 -39.24 -1.87
N PRO A 766 -109.50 -40.29 -1.03
CA PRO A 766 -108.88 -41.57 -1.39
C PRO A 766 -109.50 -42.21 -2.63
N GLN A 767 -110.77 -41.92 -2.92
CA GLN A 767 -111.51 -42.39 -4.09
C GLN A 767 -110.94 -41.91 -5.44
N LEU A 768 -110.06 -40.90 -5.46
CA LEU A 768 -109.42 -40.43 -6.69
C LEU A 768 -108.25 -41.33 -7.13
N ASP A 769 -107.76 -42.23 -6.28
CA ASP A 769 -106.56 -43.05 -6.47
C ASP A 769 -105.29 -42.26 -6.90
N LEU A 770 -105.18 -40.98 -6.53
CA LEU A 770 -104.01 -40.15 -6.86
C LEU A 770 -103.04 -39.99 -5.67
N LYS A 771 -101.74 -40.09 -5.96
CA LYS A 771 -100.64 -39.78 -5.04
C LYS A 771 -100.20 -38.33 -5.13
N TRP A 772 -100.13 -37.77 -6.34
CA TRP A 772 -99.97 -36.34 -6.59
C TRP A 772 -100.44 -36.01 -8.01
N ALA A 773 -100.84 -34.76 -8.21
CA ALA A 773 -101.16 -34.22 -9.53
C ALA A 773 -100.43 -32.88 -9.71
N ARG A 774 -99.77 -32.69 -10.85
CA ARG A 774 -99.13 -31.44 -11.24
C ARG A 774 -99.90 -30.86 -12.41
N VAL A 775 -100.53 -29.73 -12.18
CA VAL A 775 -101.24 -28.96 -13.19
C VAL A 775 -100.33 -27.87 -13.71
N GLN A 776 -100.17 -27.79 -15.03
CA GLN A 776 -99.42 -26.75 -15.72
C GLN A 776 -100.18 -26.27 -16.95
N ASN A 777 -99.96 -25.03 -17.39
CA ASN A 777 -100.58 -24.54 -18.62
C ASN A 777 -100.12 -25.44 -19.77
N ALA A 778 -101.05 -25.91 -20.60
CA ALA A 778 -100.68 -26.77 -21.70
C ALA A 778 -99.86 -25.93 -22.70
N THR A 779 -98.61 -26.33 -22.92
CA THR A 779 -97.76 -25.66 -23.90
C THR A 779 -98.34 -25.93 -25.28
N LYS A 780 -98.64 -24.88 -26.07
CA LYS A 780 -98.92 -25.03 -27.50
C LYS A 780 -97.85 -25.93 -28.10
N ARG A 781 -98.22 -27.15 -28.50
CA ARG A 781 -97.33 -28.02 -29.27
C ARG A 781 -96.94 -27.20 -30.51
N ARG A 782 -95.67 -26.80 -30.60
CA ARG A 782 -95.12 -26.34 -31.87
C ARG A 782 -95.32 -27.50 -32.83
N ASN A 783 -96.24 -27.36 -33.78
CA ASN A 783 -96.35 -28.30 -34.90
C ASN A 783 -94.96 -28.42 -35.52
N HIS A 784 -94.33 -29.58 -35.33
CA HIS A 784 -93.23 -29.99 -36.18
C HIS A 784 -93.82 -30.07 -37.59
N LYS A 785 -93.32 -29.23 -38.50
CA LYS A 785 -93.60 -29.36 -39.94
C LYS A 785 -93.27 -30.79 -40.36
N MET A 786 -94.29 -31.62 -40.57
CA MET A 786 -94.24 -32.75 -41.47
C MET A 786 -95.10 -32.40 -42.68
N GLN A 787 -94.54 -32.73 -43.83
CA GLN A 787 -94.83 -32.24 -45.16
C GLN A 787 -96.08 -32.92 -45.73
N ALA A 788 -96.96 -32.09 -46.30
CA ALA A 788 -98.07 -32.36 -47.24
C ALA A 788 -98.57 -33.81 -47.43
N ASP A 789 -99.86 -34.02 -47.17
CA ASP A 789 -100.78 -34.33 -48.27
C ASP A 789 -102.21 -33.89 -47.92
N GLU A 790 -102.92 -33.40 -48.94
CA GLU A 790 -104.21 -32.71 -48.82
C GLU A 790 -105.35 -33.70 -48.52
N THR A 791 -106.10 -33.46 -47.43
CA THR A 791 -107.51 -33.88 -47.37
C THR A 791 -108.30 -32.93 -46.48
N PHE A 792 -109.32 -32.32 -47.10
CA PHE A 792 -110.23 -31.33 -46.55
C PHE A 792 -111.06 -31.93 -45.40
N GLY A 793 -110.79 -31.50 -44.16
CA GLY A 793 -111.64 -31.74 -43.00
C GLY A 793 -111.60 -30.50 -42.10
N TRP A 794 -112.75 -29.88 -41.85
CA TRP A 794 -112.88 -28.78 -40.89
C TRP A 794 -112.78 -29.34 -39.47
N GLU A 795 -111.55 -29.50 -38.98
CA GLU A 795 -111.29 -29.88 -37.58
C GLU A 795 -111.08 -28.59 -36.77
N THR A 796 -112.02 -28.28 -35.88
CA THR A 796 -111.85 -27.17 -34.93
C THR A 796 -110.67 -27.49 -34.01
N ASP A 797 -109.57 -26.75 -34.16
CA ASP A 797 -108.34 -26.85 -33.37
C ASP A 797 -108.61 -26.41 -31.90
N VAL A 798 -109.23 -27.29 -31.12
CA VAL A 798 -109.40 -27.05 -29.68
C VAL A 798 -108.04 -27.32 -29.04
N THR A 799 -107.38 -26.29 -28.51
CA THR A 799 -106.11 -26.46 -27.77
C THR A 799 -106.40 -26.76 -26.31
N PRO A 800 -105.71 -27.73 -25.67
CA PRO A 800 -105.89 -27.98 -24.26
C PRO A 800 -105.50 -26.76 -23.44
N ALA A 801 -106.20 -26.52 -22.35
CA ALA A 801 -105.97 -25.36 -21.49
C ALA A 801 -104.89 -25.66 -20.44
N VAL A 802 -104.95 -26.84 -19.82
CA VAL A 802 -103.95 -27.31 -18.86
C VAL A 802 -103.58 -28.76 -19.12
N ARG A 803 -102.33 -29.10 -18.80
CA ARG A 803 -101.86 -30.47 -18.68
C ARG A 803 -101.79 -30.83 -17.22
N VAL A 804 -102.38 -31.97 -16.86
CA VAL A 804 -102.29 -32.55 -15.53
C VAL A 804 -101.44 -33.81 -15.61
N ASP A 805 -100.25 -33.74 -15.03
CA ASP A 805 -99.39 -34.90 -14.84
C ASP A 805 -99.74 -35.53 -13.49
N CYS A 806 -100.25 -36.75 -13.53
CA CYS A 806 -100.73 -37.50 -12.38
C CYS A 806 -99.82 -38.69 -12.09
N VAL A 807 -99.79 -39.07 -10.81
CA VAL A 807 -99.28 -40.37 -10.38
C VAL A 807 -100.33 -41.01 -9.49
N SER A 808 -100.77 -42.21 -9.85
CA SER A 808 -101.72 -42.98 -9.04
C SER A 808 -101.09 -43.46 -7.73
N ARG A 809 -101.89 -43.95 -6.77
CA ARG A 809 -101.32 -44.59 -5.56
C ARG A 809 -100.59 -45.89 -5.90
N SER A 810 -101.00 -46.58 -6.96
CA SER A 810 -100.27 -47.73 -7.54
C SER A 810 -98.95 -47.36 -8.22
N GLY A 811 -98.65 -46.06 -8.39
CA GLY A 811 -97.40 -45.56 -8.95
C GLY A 811 -97.41 -45.38 -10.47
N ARG A 812 -98.53 -45.67 -11.14
CA ARG A 812 -98.73 -45.42 -12.58
C ARG A 812 -98.70 -43.91 -12.82
N LYS A 813 -97.81 -43.48 -13.72
CA LYS A 813 -97.73 -42.08 -14.15
C LYS A 813 -98.53 -41.92 -15.43
N PHE A 814 -99.33 -40.87 -15.52
CA PHE A 814 -100.09 -40.55 -16.72
C PHE A 814 -100.29 -39.05 -16.80
N SER A 815 -100.50 -38.55 -18.02
CA SER A 815 -100.71 -37.13 -18.28
C SER A 815 -102.01 -36.96 -19.04
N ILE A 816 -102.80 -35.97 -18.65
CA ILE A 816 -104.08 -35.68 -19.26
C ILE A 816 -104.11 -34.22 -19.63
N ASP A 817 -104.44 -33.99 -20.89
CA ASP A 817 -104.68 -32.66 -21.40
C ASP A 817 -106.16 -32.34 -21.20
N LEU A 818 -106.43 -31.32 -20.38
CA LEU A 818 -107.78 -30.89 -20.06
C LEU A 818 -108.12 -29.66 -20.89
N TYR A 819 -109.31 -29.71 -21.46
CA TYR A 819 -109.92 -28.60 -22.16
C TYR A 819 -110.81 -27.80 -21.20
N GLU A 820 -111.00 -26.53 -21.51
CA GLU A 820 -111.81 -25.61 -20.71
C GLU A 820 -113.23 -26.19 -20.53
N SER A 821 -113.61 -26.38 -19.27
CA SER A 821 -114.94 -26.84 -18.85
C SER A 821 -115.39 -28.18 -19.45
N THR A 822 -114.44 -28.99 -19.97
CA THR A 822 -114.74 -30.27 -20.60
C THR A 822 -114.34 -31.43 -19.68
N PRO A 823 -115.30 -32.26 -19.21
CA PRO A 823 -114.98 -33.43 -18.41
C PRO A 823 -114.19 -34.46 -19.21
N THR A 824 -113.05 -34.87 -18.67
CA THR A 824 -112.17 -35.86 -19.30
C THR A 824 -111.97 -37.04 -18.34
N ILE A 825 -112.32 -38.24 -18.78
CA ILE A 825 -112.14 -39.46 -17.97
C ILE A 825 -110.65 -39.68 -17.73
N TYR A 826 -110.26 -39.86 -16.46
CA TYR A 826 -108.86 -40.13 -16.10
C TYR A 826 -108.62 -41.50 -15.48
N SER A 827 -109.70 -42.17 -15.06
CA SER A 827 -109.67 -43.49 -14.46
C SER A 827 -110.85 -44.30 -15.01
N GLU A 828 -110.54 -45.32 -15.82
CA GLU A 828 -111.55 -46.26 -16.33
C GLU A 828 -112.13 -47.14 -15.20
N GLU A 829 -111.39 -47.31 -14.09
CA GLU A 829 -111.81 -48.12 -12.95
C GLU A 829 -112.87 -47.42 -12.08
N THR A 830 -112.79 -46.09 -11.94
CA THR A 830 -113.72 -45.31 -11.13
C THR A 830 -114.73 -44.51 -11.95
N MET A 831 -114.59 -44.52 -13.29
CA MET A 831 -115.32 -43.64 -14.23
C MET A 831 -115.20 -42.14 -13.91
N ALA A 832 -114.27 -41.78 -13.01
CA ALA A 832 -114.11 -40.41 -12.55
C ALA A 832 -113.51 -39.54 -13.66
N GLN A 833 -114.02 -38.31 -13.75
CA GLN A 833 -113.61 -37.32 -14.73
C GLN A 833 -112.91 -36.14 -14.04
N MET A 834 -111.94 -35.57 -14.74
CA MET A 834 -111.32 -34.29 -14.38
C MET A 834 -111.89 -33.20 -15.29
N VAL A 835 -112.22 -32.06 -14.69
CA VAL A 835 -112.68 -30.85 -15.36
C VAL A 835 -111.74 -29.73 -14.96
N TYR A 836 -111.24 -28.99 -15.95
CA TYR A 836 -110.55 -27.74 -15.69
C TYR A 836 -111.52 -26.57 -15.84
N GLU A 837 -111.76 -25.86 -14.74
CA GLU A 837 -112.58 -24.66 -14.71
C GLU A 837 -111.63 -23.45 -14.63
N PRO A 838 -111.38 -22.71 -15.72
CA PRO A 838 -110.57 -21.51 -15.63
C PRO A 838 -111.24 -20.48 -14.71
N LEU A 839 -110.42 -19.63 -14.08
CA LEU A 839 -110.96 -18.48 -13.36
C LEU A 839 -111.74 -17.63 -14.36
N SER A 840 -113.02 -17.35 -14.10
CA SER A 840 -113.80 -16.38 -14.88
C SER A 840 -112.99 -15.09 -14.97
N LYS A 841 -112.66 -14.67 -16.19
CA LYS A 841 -111.85 -13.46 -16.41
C LYS A 841 -112.49 -12.21 -15.82
#